data_AF-A0A0V0J6J5-F1
#
_entry.id   AF-A0A0V0J6J5-F1
#
_cell.length_a   1.000
_cell.length_b   1.000
_cell.length_c   1.000
_cell.angle_alpha   90.00
_cell.angle_beta   90.00
_cell.angle_gamma   90.00
#
_symmetry.space_group_name_H-M   'P 1'
#
loop_
_entity.id
_entity.type
_entity.pdbx_description
1 polymer ?
#
loop_
_entity_poly.entity_id
_entity_poly.type
_entity_poly.pdbx_seq_one_letter_code
_entity_poly.pdbx_strand_id
1 'polypeptide(L)'
;MDCRLQISDLESRLKTLESTKTELADCQTQSERLRASLDATESKLASTERRATEAESLIRVKDSIIEKQRNFSKELEGQVKILSEETEALKSKCGNLEMNLKEALDRAEECDNLRELLAAKTKLLDDLSKSSDGIGESGLAAANEFFKAQEAKMTEQINELKHTRSELENSLASLASEKELLEEKNLQKETELNELKEKCSSLEAKARKGGHGERSKNDATNARLIGPSLPPWIMEEKKTDPSDLEKLANADPATLRSRVLELESQVHELNQLLTYREDVILRIHEEISKKASRLEAAEVERSSLSAQVSILKRELACLRDDAPRRRGGYPPEIEIEIERLRGKRDREYQRRKRAETEMDELDQENNELKAKIKSLEEQLANIPPPKPPAPQGDPTDKSRIAELQAALSQLRMDNEAKRSELFDLRSRFDEKSAQVDKLAAEVKTKERAVAELSTELSSKISQLEYANKELESVRCRVVRGGSETERWQTDINSVRTTNRFLSAQANELRLKLAGSEKRVENLQKQLMSKLQDSEYAANSEQAPVDNHPLTCPACGEEMRNGVSFADNNHDASQLKDLKSKEKQCKALEQRLIEATDKGVDLAKRVSELEDLVSSLKSQLSKVNKDLADASNSIERLKIIEVKHSDLQELYANLQTEMENLRDSEERNSKASSAFVDKRVAEADGRIKQLLQDLSREQKASSSFSERCSSLTAQISSLETKLEETRSKLDDSKSENRRADIGQIAVTISPPAKRARRTRNSAAAQNVSSECAMCAELKLQLQSVESDLVEANHLRSSSVSELNELREQLAKAGIESCNLRNEINSLQSDLANSSDKLLTIRCAIMKFIGDVDSGQCICSGDTSSVDQLRLASTASAQ
;
A
#
# COMPACT_ATOMS: atom_id res chain seq x y z
N MET A 1 33.65 -10.41 -116.20
CA MET A 1 33.39 -10.38 -114.74
C MET A 1 31.95 -10.79 -114.53
N ASP A 2 31.73 -11.86 -113.78
CA ASP A 2 30.44 -12.54 -113.72
C ASP A 2 29.50 -11.87 -112.72
N CYS A 3 28.55 -11.06 -113.21
CA CYS A 3 27.61 -10.30 -112.36
C CYS A 3 26.82 -11.20 -111.39
N ARG A 4 26.64 -12.49 -111.70
CA ARG A 4 25.98 -13.47 -110.82
C ARG A 4 26.76 -13.73 -109.52
N LEU A 5 28.10 -13.76 -109.58
CA LEU A 5 28.94 -13.94 -108.38
C LEU A 5 28.89 -12.71 -107.48
N GLN A 6 28.83 -11.51 -108.07
CA GLN A 6 28.69 -10.26 -107.31
C GLN A 6 27.33 -10.13 -106.64
N ILE A 7 26.24 -10.54 -107.30
CA ILE A 7 24.90 -10.57 -106.71
C ILE A 7 24.85 -11.57 -105.56
N SER A 8 25.39 -12.77 -105.72
CA SER A 8 25.44 -13.78 -104.65
C SER A 8 26.28 -13.33 -103.44
N ASP A 9 27.40 -12.63 -103.66
CA ASP A 9 28.19 -12.03 -102.58
C ASP A 9 27.43 -10.92 -101.85
N LEU A 10 26.73 -10.05 -102.58
CA LEU A 10 25.89 -9.01 -101.99
C LEU A 10 24.70 -9.57 -101.21
N GLU A 11 24.03 -10.60 -101.71
CA GLU A 11 22.94 -11.30 -101.01
C GLU A 11 23.45 -11.98 -99.73
N SER A 12 24.62 -12.61 -99.78
CA SER A 12 25.28 -13.20 -98.61
C SER A 12 25.59 -12.13 -97.55
N ARG A 13 26.18 -10.99 -97.96
CA ARG A 13 26.48 -9.87 -97.06
C ARG A 13 25.22 -9.24 -96.48
N LEU A 14 24.14 -9.14 -97.26
CA LEU A 14 22.87 -8.60 -96.82
C LEU A 14 22.22 -9.53 -95.78
N LYS A 15 22.28 -10.84 -95.99
CA LYS A 15 21.85 -11.85 -95.00
C LYS A 15 22.67 -11.80 -93.71
N THR A 16 23.98 -11.59 -93.81
CA THR A 16 24.84 -11.38 -92.64
C THR A 16 24.49 -10.08 -91.91
N LEU A 17 24.21 -9.00 -92.64
CA LEU A 17 23.76 -7.73 -92.04
C LEU A 17 22.41 -7.89 -91.32
N GLU A 18 21.45 -8.62 -91.90
CA GLU A 18 20.19 -8.95 -91.25
C GLU A 18 20.41 -9.76 -89.96
N SER A 19 21.31 -10.76 -89.96
CA SER A 19 21.70 -11.51 -88.76
C SER A 19 22.30 -10.62 -87.68
N THR A 20 23.22 -9.73 -88.04
CA THR A 20 23.83 -8.79 -87.08
C THR A 20 22.81 -7.78 -86.54
N LYS A 21 21.82 -7.39 -87.34
CA LYS A 21 20.72 -6.51 -86.91
C LYS A 21 19.82 -7.22 -85.90
N THR A 22 19.51 -8.50 -86.11
CA THR A 22 18.76 -9.30 -85.14
C THR A 22 19.55 -9.51 -83.85
N GLU A 23 20.84 -9.83 -83.93
CA GLU A 23 21.71 -9.97 -82.76
C GLU A 23 21.83 -8.66 -81.97
N LEU A 24 21.89 -7.51 -82.65
CA LEU A 24 21.92 -6.20 -82.00
C LEU A 24 20.59 -5.88 -81.30
N ALA A 25 19.46 -6.22 -81.93
CA ALA A 25 18.15 -6.06 -81.32
C ALA A 25 18.02 -6.96 -80.07
N ASP A 26 18.49 -8.21 -80.14
CA ASP A 26 18.51 -9.12 -78.99
C ASP A 26 19.41 -8.58 -77.87
N CYS A 27 20.60 -8.07 -78.20
CA CYS A 27 21.49 -7.41 -77.22
C CYS A 27 20.84 -6.17 -76.58
N GLN A 28 20.10 -5.38 -77.34
CA GLN A 28 19.36 -4.23 -76.80
C GLN A 28 18.27 -4.66 -75.83
N THR A 29 17.46 -5.67 -76.19
CA THR A 29 16.44 -6.21 -75.28
C THR A 29 17.05 -6.82 -74.02
N GLN A 30 18.22 -7.47 -74.13
CA GLN A 30 18.95 -7.99 -72.97
C GLN A 30 19.47 -6.87 -72.08
N SER A 31 19.98 -5.78 -72.66
CA SER A 31 20.43 -4.59 -71.91
C SER A 31 19.27 -3.92 -71.16
N GLU A 32 18.10 -3.82 -71.79
CA GLU A 32 16.89 -3.29 -71.15
C GLU A 32 16.40 -4.17 -70.00
N ARG A 33 16.42 -5.51 -70.16
CA ARG A 33 16.12 -6.45 -69.07
C ARG A 33 17.09 -6.31 -67.90
N LEU A 34 18.38 -6.14 -68.17
CA LEU A 34 19.39 -5.92 -67.14
C LEU A 34 19.20 -4.60 -66.41
N ARG A 35 18.84 -3.51 -67.11
CA ARG A 35 18.48 -2.24 -66.46
C ARG A 35 17.26 -2.39 -65.56
N ALA A 36 16.19 -3.01 -66.06
CA ALA A 36 14.98 -3.24 -65.26
C ALA A 36 15.27 -4.10 -64.01
N SER A 37 16.16 -5.10 -64.14
CA SER A 37 16.62 -5.89 -62.99
C SER A 37 17.45 -5.07 -62.00
N LEU A 38 18.30 -4.17 -62.48
CA LEU A 38 19.11 -3.28 -61.64
C LEU A 38 18.20 -2.32 -60.86
N ASP A 39 17.26 -1.65 -61.55
CA ASP A 39 16.29 -0.74 -60.93
C ASP A 39 15.44 -1.45 -59.86
N ALA A 40 15.05 -2.70 -60.12
CA ALA A 40 14.35 -3.53 -59.14
C ALA A 40 15.22 -3.87 -57.92
N THR A 41 16.52 -4.13 -58.10
CA THR A 41 17.44 -4.37 -56.99
C THR A 41 17.74 -3.11 -56.18
N GLU A 42 17.87 -1.96 -56.82
CA GLU A 42 18.04 -0.66 -56.15
C GLU A 42 16.79 -0.30 -55.32
N SER A 43 15.60 -0.55 -55.87
CA SER A 43 14.34 -0.37 -55.13
C SER A 43 14.26 -1.29 -53.90
N LYS A 44 14.68 -2.55 -54.04
CA LYS A 44 14.77 -3.51 -52.92
C LYS A 44 15.79 -3.04 -51.87
N LEU A 45 16.96 -2.55 -52.30
CA LEU A 45 17.99 -2.04 -51.40
C LEU A 45 17.50 -0.82 -50.60
N ALA A 46 16.87 0.15 -51.28
CA ALA A 46 16.27 1.30 -50.62
C ALA A 46 15.16 0.91 -49.63
N SER A 47 14.40 -0.16 -49.92
CA SER A 47 13.42 -0.73 -48.98
C SER A 47 14.09 -1.41 -47.77
N THR A 48 15.22 -2.11 -47.97
CA THR A 48 15.97 -2.71 -46.86
C THR A 48 16.63 -1.67 -45.97
N GLU A 49 17.17 -0.58 -46.53
CA GLU A 49 17.76 0.52 -45.76
C GLU A 49 16.71 1.22 -44.90
N ARG A 50 15.51 1.47 -45.45
CA ARG A 50 14.38 2.00 -44.65
C ARG A 50 14.05 1.08 -43.48
N ARG A 51 13.90 -0.23 -43.72
CA ARG A 51 13.65 -1.22 -42.64
C ARG A 51 14.77 -1.26 -41.59
N ALA A 52 16.02 -1.08 -41.99
CA ALA A 52 17.15 -1.01 -41.05
C ALA A 52 17.07 0.25 -40.16
N THR A 53 16.75 1.41 -40.74
CA THR A 53 16.57 2.65 -39.97
C THR A 53 15.37 2.57 -39.01
N GLU A 54 14.28 1.93 -39.43
CA GLU A 54 13.14 1.62 -38.56
C GLU A 54 13.56 0.72 -37.39
N ALA A 55 14.32 -0.36 -37.66
CA ALA A 55 14.83 -1.24 -36.61
C ALA A 55 15.73 -0.51 -35.60
N GLU A 56 16.62 0.38 -36.05
CA GLU A 56 17.43 1.21 -35.15
C GLU A 56 16.61 2.16 -34.29
N SER A 57 15.52 2.71 -34.82
CA SER A 57 14.61 3.56 -34.05
C SER A 57 13.87 2.76 -32.97
N LEU A 58 13.44 1.53 -33.29
CA LEU A 58 12.80 0.62 -32.36
C LEU A 58 13.75 0.18 -31.24
N ILE A 59 15.03 -0.04 -31.56
CA ILE A 59 16.06 -0.33 -30.55
C ILE A 59 16.21 0.84 -29.58
N ARG A 60 16.27 2.09 -30.07
CA ARG A 60 16.37 3.28 -29.21
C ARG A 60 15.13 3.47 -28.31
N VAL A 61 13.93 3.21 -28.84
CA VAL A 61 12.69 3.24 -28.04
C VAL A 61 12.71 2.15 -26.98
N LYS A 62 13.10 0.92 -27.35
CA LYS A 62 13.27 -0.20 -26.44
C LYS A 62 14.25 0.15 -25.31
N ASP A 63 15.41 0.70 -25.62
CA ASP A 63 16.42 1.07 -24.63
C ASP A 63 15.91 2.17 -23.69
N SER A 64 15.17 3.16 -24.21
CA SER A 64 14.53 4.19 -23.38
C SER A 64 13.46 3.64 -22.45
N ILE A 65 12.66 2.66 -22.92
CA ILE A 65 11.68 1.95 -22.09
C ILE A 65 12.40 1.17 -20.98
N ILE A 66 13.50 0.47 -21.31
CA ILE A 66 14.30 -0.27 -20.34
C ILE A 66 14.89 0.67 -19.28
N GLU A 67 15.43 1.83 -19.67
CA GLU A 67 15.99 2.81 -18.73
C GLU A 67 14.90 3.40 -17.82
N LYS A 68 13.71 3.72 -18.35
CA LYS A 68 12.56 4.15 -17.56
C LYS A 68 12.06 3.06 -16.61
N GLN A 69 11.95 1.81 -17.06
CA GLN A 69 11.59 0.66 -16.22
C GLN A 69 12.61 0.46 -15.09
N ARG A 70 13.90 0.62 -15.38
CA ARG A 70 14.98 0.49 -14.38
C ARG A 70 14.92 1.60 -13.33
N ASN A 71 14.64 2.84 -13.73
CA ASN A 71 14.50 3.96 -12.81
C ASN A 71 13.25 3.79 -11.92
N PHE A 72 12.13 3.38 -12.51
CA PHE A 72 10.90 3.09 -11.77
C PHE A 72 11.09 1.93 -10.78
N SER A 73 11.82 0.89 -11.18
CA SER A 73 12.15 -0.23 -10.28
C SER A 73 13.02 0.22 -9.10
N LYS A 74 14.03 1.07 -9.33
CA LYS A 74 14.85 1.64 -8.26
C LYS A 74 14.06 2.53 -7.30
N GLU A 75 13.10 3.29 -7.82
CA GLU A 75 12.22 4.13 -7.01
C GLU A 75 11.29 3.28 -6.13
N LEU A 76 10.71 2.21 -6.69
CA LEU A 76 9.92 1.23 -5.93
C LEU A 76 10.77 0.51 -4.87
N GLU A 77 11.98 0.07 -5.21
CA GLU A 77 12.92 -0.52 -4.24
C GLU A 77 13.22 0.45 -3.09
N GLY A 78 13.39 1.75 -3.39
CA GLY A 78 13.56 2.79 -2.39
C GLY A 78 12.35 2.95 -1.47
N GLN A 79 11.14 2.98 -2.04
CA GLN A 79 9.89 3.06 -1.26
C GLN A 79 9.66 1.83 -0.40
N VAL A 80 9.91 0.62 -0.93
CA VAL A 80 9.80 -0.64 -0.17
C VAL A 80 10.80 -0.66 0.98
N LYS A 81 12.01 -0.15 0.77
CA LYS A 81 13.01 -0.05 1.84
C LYS A 81 12.54 0.89 2.96
N ILE A 82 12.03 2.07 2.62
CA ILE A 82 11.47 3.02 3.60
C ILE A 82 10.32 2.39 4.38
N LEU A 83 9.35 1.77 3.68
CA LEU A 83 8.21 1.10 4.33
C LEU A 83 8.65 -0.07 5.21
N SER A 84 9.69 -0.81 4.82
CA SER A 84 10.25 -1.90 5.63
C SER A 84 10.92 -1.37 6.90
N GLU A 85 11.67 -0.27 6.80
CA GLU A 85 12.27 0.42 7.94
C GLU A 85 11.20 0.97 8.89
N GLU A 86 10.12 1.55 8.36
CA GLU A 86 8.96 2.00 9.13
C GLU A 86 8.23 0.82 9.81
N THR A 87 8.09 -0.31 9.12
CA THR A 87 7.46 -1.52 9.66
C THR A 87 8.27 -2.12 10.80
N GLU A 88 9.60 -2.22 10.66
CA GLU A 88 10.48 -2.68 11.73
C GLU A 88 10.49 -1.70 12.92
N ALA A 89 10.45 -0.38 12.65
CA ALA A 89 10.32 0.63 13.70
C ALA A 89 8.98 0.50 14.45
N LEU A 90 7.88 0.26 13.74
CA LEU A 90 6.56 0.01 14.34
C LEU A 90 6.53 -1.30 15.14
N LYS A 91 7.12 -2.37 14.62
CA LYS A 91 7.22 -3.66 15.31
C LYS A 91 8.04 -3.56 16.60
N SER A 92 9.14 -2.81 16.55
CA SER A 92 9.94 -2.47 17.74
C SER A 92 9.12 -1.66 18.75
N LYS A 93 8.34 -0.67 18.31
CA LYS A 93 7.42 0.10 19.17
C LYS A 93 6.34 -0.81 19.79
N CYS A 94 5.72 -1.69 19.01
CA CYS A 94 4.72 -2.65 19.51
C CYS A 94 5.33 -3.59 20.56
N GLY A 95 6.52 -4.15 20.30
CA GLY A 95 7.22 -4.99 21.28
C GLY A 95 7.55 -4.25 22.57
N ASN A 96 7.96 -2.97 22.47
CA ASN A 96 8.17 -2.13 23.65
C ASN A 96 6.86 -1.86 24.42
N LEU A 97 5.74 -1.64 23.72
CA LEU A 97 4.44 -1.43 24.36
C LEU A 97 3.93 -2.71 25.05
N GLU A 98 4.11 -3.87 24.43
CA GLU A 98 3.79 -5.18 25.03
C GLU A 98 4.61 -5.44 26.29
N MET A 99 5.92 -5.11 26.26
CA MET A 99 6.80 -5.22 27.42
C MET A 99 6.36 -4.25 28.53
N ASN A 100 6.08 -2.99 28.20
CA ASN A 100 5.58 -2.00 29.15
C ASN A 100 4.25 -2.42 29.79
N LEU A 101 3.35 -3.02 29.01
CA LEU A 101 2.07 -3.53 29.51
C LEU A 101 2.30 -4.70 30.48
N LYS A 102 3.20 -5.63 30.16
CA LYS A 102 3.56 -6.72 31.05
C LYS A 102 4.16 -6.22 32.36
N GLU A 103 5.10 -5.28 32.29
CA GLU A 103 5.70 -4.65 33.48
C GLU A 103 4.67 -3.86 34.31
N ALA A 104 3.63 -3.29 33.69
CA ALA A 104 2.54 -2.64 34.40
C ALA A 104 1.64 -3.65 35.13
N LEU A 105 1.37 -4.81 34.52
CA LEU A 105 0.61 -5.89 35.14
C LEU A 105 1.38 -6.51 36.32
N ASP A 106 2.69 -6.77 36.15
CA ASP A 106 3.55 -7.30 37.22
C ASP A 106 3.61 -6.32 38.41
N ARG A 107 3.72 -5.01 38.15
CA ARG A 107 3.66 -3.96 39.20
C ARG A 107 2.30 -3.91 39.91
N ALA A 108 1.20 -4.15 39.19
CA ALA A 108 -0.13 -4.19 39.81
C ALA A 108 -0.23 -5.39 40.77
N GLU A 109 0.29 -6.55 40.39
CA GLU A 109 0.36 -7.74 41.24
C GLU A 109 1.23 -7.51 42.48
N GLU A 110 2.39 -6.86 42.33
CA GLU A 110 3.23 -6.45 43.46
C GLU A 110 2.52 -5.48 44.42
N CYS A 111 1.75 -4.52 43.89
CA CYS A 111 0.97 -3.59 44.70
C CYS A 111 -0.12 -4.30 45.51
N ASP A 112 -0.78 -5.30 44.92
CA ASP A 112 -1.78 -6.10 45.61
C ASP A 112 -1.14 -6.97 46.70
N ASN A 113 -0.01 -7.61 46.41
CA ASN A 113 0.79 -8.35 47.40
C ASN A 113 1.25 -7.45 48.56
N LEU A 114 1.71 -6.23 48.27
CA LEU A 114 2.10 -5.27 49.29
C LEU A 114 0.92 -4.82 50.15
N ARG A 115 -0.28 -4.61 49.57
CA ARG A 115 -1.50 -4.29 50.33
C ARG A 115 -1.88 -5.42 51.28
N GLU A 116 -1.81 -6.68 50.82
CA GLU A 116 -2.07 -7.84 51.68
C GLU A 116 -1.07 -7.93 52.83
N LEU A 117 0.22 -7.70 52.55
CA LEU A 117 1.28 -7.74 53.56
C LEU A 117 1.18 -6.58 54.57
N LEU A 118 0.76 -5.40 54.11
CA LEU A 118 0.44 -4.25 54.95
C LEU A 118 -0.75 -4.57 55.85
N ALA A 119 -1.85 -5.11 55.31
CA ALA A 119 -3.01 -5.51 56.09
C ALA A 119 -2.65 -6.56 57.16
N ALA A 120 -1.81 -7.54 56.82
CA ALA A 120 -1.31 -8.55 57.75
C ALA A 120 -0.44 -7.94 58.86
N LYS A 121 0.45 -7.00 58.53
CA LYS A 121 1.30 -6.31 59.51
C LYS A 121 0.53 -5.34 60.40
N THR A 122 -0.44 -4.62 59.86
CA THR A 122 -1.34 -3.75 60.64
C THR A 122 -2.13 -4.58 61.65
N LYS A 123 -2.62 -5.76 61.24
CA LYS A 123 -3.28 -6.69 62.15
C LYS A 123 -2.36 -7.18 63.28
N LEU A 124 -1.09 -7.50 62.97
CA LEU A 124 -0.09 -7.85 63.98
C LEU A 124 0.24 -6.69 64.93
N LEU A 125 0.30 -5.45 64.44
CA LEU A 125 0.49 -4.25 65.25
C LEU A 125 -0.71 -3.99 66.17
N ASP A 126 -1.93 -4.19 65.68
CA ASP A 126 -3.16 -4.11 66.48
C ASP A 126 -3.20 -5.20 67.56
N ASP A 127 -2.67 -6.39 67.29
CA ASP A 127 -2.58 -7.47 68.27
C ASP A 127 -1.43 -7.25 69.28
N LEU A 128 -0.31 -6.68 68.85
CA LEU A 128 0.82 -6.32 69.71
C LEU A 128 0.49 -5.14 70.65
N SER A 129 -0.22 -4.13 70.16
CA SER A 129 -0.67 -2.99 70.97
C SER A 129 -1.66 -3.39 72.06
N LYS A 130 -2.43 -4.46 71.85
CA LYS A 130 -3.28 -5.09 72.89
C LYS A 130 -2.47 -5.89 73.91
N SER A 131 -1.19 -6.17 73.66
CA SER A 131 -0.32 -7.02 74.50
C SER A 131 0.80 -6.28 75.23
N SER A 132 1.01 -4.98 74.96
CA SER A 132 2.17 -4.26 75.49
C SER A 132 1.89 -3.54 76.81
N ASP A 133 1.70 -4.32 77.87
CA ASP A 133 2.06 -3.87 79.23
C ASP A 133 3.47 -4.37 79.54
N GLY A 134 4.45 -3.46 79.42
CA GLY A 134 5.80 -3.63 79.98
C GLY A 134 6.88 -4.11 79.01
N ILE A 135 7.65 -3.18 78.43
CA ILE A 135 8.96 -3.47 77.86
C ILE A 135 9.98 -2.52 78.52
N GLY A 136 10.90 -3.10 79.29
CA GLY A 136 11.91 -2.37 80.07
C GLY A 136 13.14 -1.91 79.27
N GLU A 137 13.85 -0.94 79.83
CA GLU A 137 14.96 -0.18 79.22
C GLU A 137 16.13 -1.02 78.65
N SER A 138 16.30 -2.30 79.04
CA SER A 138 17.37 -3.16 78.50
C SER A 138 17.10 -3.65 77.07
N GLY A 139 15.83 -3.78 76.66
CA GLY A 139 15.46 -4.15 75.28
C GLY A 139 15.68 -3.02 74.28
N LEU A 140 15.49 -1.78 74.72
CA LEU A 140 15.73 -0.57 73.93
C LEU A 140 17.23 -0.37 73.64
N ALA A 141 18.10 -0.69 74.61
CA ALA A 141 19.55 -0.60 74.42
C ALA A 141 20.08 -1.64 73.40
N ALA A 142 19.61 -2.89 73.48
CA ALA A 142 19.97 -3.94 72.52
C ALA A 142 19.45 -3.66 71.10
N ALA A 143 18.25 -3.09 70.98
CA ALA A 143 17.71 -2.64 69.69
C ALA A 143 18.55 -1.50 69.09
N ASN A 144 19.02 -0.55 69.91
CA ASN A 144 19.87 0.55 69.43
C ASN A 144 21.25 0.07 68.95
N GLU A 145 21.87 -0.92 69.61
CA GLU A 145 23.11 -1.53 69.10
C GLU A 145 22.88 -2.29 67.78
N PHE A 146 21.76 -2.99 67.66
CA PHE A 146 21.39 -3.68 66.41
C PHE A 146 21.23 -2.68 65.25
N PHE A 147 20.52 -1.56 65.47
CA PHE A 147 20.34 -0.54 64.43
C PHE A 147 21.65 0.14 64.04
N LYS A 148 22.57 0.39 64.99
CA LYS A 148 23.90 0.94 64.66
C LYS A 148 24.75 -0.04 63.86
N ALA A 149 24.70 -1.35 64.18
CA ALA A 149 25.40 -2.37 63.41
C ALA A 149 24.79 -2.51 62.00
N GLN A 150 23.47 -2.39 61.87
CA GLN A 150 22.76 -2.38 60.60
C GLN A 150 23.14 -1.16 59.75
N GLU A 151 23.23 0.03 60.36
CA GLU A 151 23.61 1.28 59.71
C GLU A 151 25.05 1.21 59.17
N ALA A 152 25.99 0.69 59.96
CA ALA A 152 27.37 0.48 59.52
C ALA A 152 27.46 -0.45 58.29
N LYS A 153 26.70 -1.55 58.29
CA LYS A 153 26.65 -2.50 57.18
C LYS A 153 26.05 -1.90 55.91
N MET A 154 25.00 -1.08 56.05
CA MET A 154 24.40 -0.38 54.91
C MET A 154 25.37 0.67 54.34
N THR A 155 26.16 1.31 55.20
CA THR A 155 27.15 2.33 54.78
C THR A 155 28.28 1.68 53.98
N GLU A 156 28.71 0.48 54.36
CA GLU A 156 29.70 -0.33 53.62
C GLU A 156 29.18 -0.74 52.23
N GLN A 157 27.93 -1.22 52.15
CA GLN A 157 27.29 -1.54 50.87
C GLN A 157 27.15 -0.32 49.94
N ILE A 158 26.83 0.85 50.50
CA ILE A 158 26.77 2.11 49.73
C ILE A 158 28.15 2.47 49.15
N ASN A 159 29.23 2.22 49.88
CA ASN A 159 30.58 2.49 49.39
C ASN A 159 31.00 1.52 48.28
N GLU A 160 30.65 0.23 48.38
CA GLU A 160 30.85 -0.76 47.31
C GLU A 160 30.05 -0.39 46.04
N LEU A 161 28.80 0.06 46.20
CA LEU A 161 27.97 0.53 45.09
C LEU A 161 28.53 1.79 44.42
N LYS A 162 29.12 2.71 45.20
CA LYS A 162 29.83 3.88 44.63
C LYS A 162 31.07 3.48 43.84
N HIS A 163 31.80 2.47 44.31
CA HIS A 163 32.98 1.97 43.61
C HIS A 163 32.60 1.31 42.27
N THR A 164 31.63 0.39 42.28
CA THR A 164 31.13 -0.26 41.06
C THR A 164 30.53 0.73 40.07
N ARG A 165 29.81 1.76 40.54
CA ARG A 165 29.34 2.87 39.70
C ARG A 165 30.50 3.58 39.00
N SER A 166 31.60 3.87 39.70
CA SER A 166 32.77 4.52 39.09
C SER A 166 33.44 3.65 38.01
N GLU A 167 33.45 2.33 38.17
CA GLU A 167 33.96 1.39 37.16
C GLU A 167 33.07 1.34 35.91
N LEU A 168 31.75 1.40 36.10
CA LEU A 168 30.78 1.46 35.00
C LEU A 168 30.85 2.79 34.24
N GLU A 169 31.00 3.92 34.94
CA GLU A 169 31.19 5.24 34.33
C GLU A 169 32.48 5.27 33.47
N ASN A 170 33.58 4.68 33.95
CA ASN A 170 34.81 4.52 33.16
C ASN A 170 34.62 3.62 31.93
N SER A 171 33.85 2.53 32.06
CA SER A 171 33.56 1.61 30.95
C SER A 171 32.68 2.27 29.88
N LEU A 172 31.69 3.07 30.29
CA LEU A 172 30.85 3.85 29.39
C LEU A 172 31.66 4.92 28.63
N ALA A 173 32.60 5.58 29.31
CA ALA A 173 33.49 6.54 28.66
C ALA A 173 34.38 5.86 27.59
N SER A 174 34.85 4.64 27.83
CA SER A 174 35.59 3.85 26.84
C SER A 174 34.72 3.42 25.64
N LEU A 175 33.46 3.07 25.87
CA LEU A 175 32.54 2.69 24.78
C LEU A 175 32.13 3.91 23.95
N ALA A 176 31.99 5.08 24.58
CA ALA A 176 31.70 6.32 23.88
C ALA A 176 32.83 6.71 22.91
N SER A 177 34.10 6.56 23.33
CA SER A 177 35.25 6.84 22.45
C SER A 177 35.37 5.81 21.31
N GLU A 178 35.03 4.54 21.55
CA GLU A 178 34.99 3.53 20.50
C GLU A 178 33.88 3.81 19.46
N LYS A 179 32.71 4.27 19.92
CA LYS A 179 31.62 4.69 19.05
C LYS A 179 32.03 5.86 18.15
N GLU A 180 32.68 6.88 18.70
CA GLU A 180 33.16 8.05 17.95
C GLU A 180 34.15 7.63 16.84
N LEU A 181 35.06 6.70 17.14
CA LEU A 181 36.01 6.16 16.16
C LEU A 181 35.35 5.34 15.04
N LEU A 182 34.23 4.66 15.32
CA LEU A 182 33.44 3.95 14.31
C LEU A 182 32.64 4.90 13.43
N GLU A 183 32.09 5.98 14.00
CA GLU A 183 31.41 7.03 13.25
C GLU A 183 32.37 7.74 12.29
N GLU A 184 33.60 8.05 12.72
CA GLU A 184 34.63 8.63 11.85
C GLU A 184 35.00 7.70 10.67
N LYS A 185 35.13 6.40 10.92
CA LYS A 185 35.38 5.39 9.86
C LYS A 185 34.23 5.27 8.87
N ASN A 186 32.98 5.38 9.32
CA ASN A 186 31.82 5.34 8.43
C ASN A 186 31.77 6.58 7.54
N LEU A 187 32.03 7.76 8.10
CA LEU A 187 32.10 8.99 7.34
C LEU A 187 33.18 8.91 6.25
N GLN A 188 34.34 8.35 6.59
CA GLN A 188 35.43 8.14 5.61
C GLN A 188 35.00 7.22 4.46
N LYS A 189 34.30 6.11 4.74
CA LYS A 189 33.76 5.22 3.70
C LYS A 189 32.70 5.89 2.81
N GLU A 190 31.86 6.74 3.37
CA GLU A 190 30.87 7.50 2.60
C GLU A 190 31.54 8.47 1.62
N THR A 191 32.63 9.12 2.04
CA THR A 191 33.40 10.01 1.15
C THR A 191 34.01 9.24 -0.03
N GLU A 192 34.60 8.06 0.21
CA GLU A 192 35.15 7.19 -0.85
C GLU A 192 34.06 6.72 -1.84
N LEU A 193 32.87 6.40 -1.34
CA LEU A 193 31.73 5.98 -2.16
C LEU A 193 31.25 7.09 -3.10
N ASN A 194 31.20 8.33 -2.59
CA ASN A 194 30.80 9.49 -3.36
C ASN A 194 31.82 9.80 -4.47
N GLU A 195 33.13 9.70 -4.19
CA GLU A 195 34.16 9.87 -5.22
C GLU A 195 34.06 8.83 -6.35
N LEU A 196 33.73 7.58 -6.02
CA LEU A 196 33.52 6.52 -7.03
C LEU A 196 32.28 6.79 -7.89
N LYS A 197 31.22 7.33 -7.29
CA LYS A 197 29.99 7.69 -7.99
C LYS A 197 30.20 8.81 -9.00
N GLU A 198 30.99 9.82 -8.65
CA GLU A 198 31.38 10.90 -9.57
C GLU A 198 32.23 10.38 -10.74
N LYS A 199 33.19 9.49 -10.48
CA LYS A 199 33.99 8.84 -11.53
C LYS A 199 33.12 8.08 -12.53
N CYS A 200 32.14 7.31 -12.05
CA CYS A 200 31.18 6.58 -12.90
C CYS A 200 30.34 7.53 -13.76
N SER A 201 29.83 8.61 -13.16
CA SER A 201 29.04 9.62 -13.87
C SER A 201 29.85 10.32 -14.97
N SER A 202 31.14 10.56 -14.73
CA SER A 202 32.04 11.14 -15.74
C SER A 202 32.28 10.21 -16.94
N LEU A 203 32.31 8.89 -16.71
CA LEU A 203 32.50 7.88 -17.75
C LEU A 203 31.22 7.72 -18.60
N GLU A 204 30.05 7.76 -17.98
CA GLU A 204 28.77 7.76 -18.68
C GLU A 204 28.59 9.01 -19.56
N ALA A 205 28.97 10.18 -19.06
CA ALA A 205 28.91 11.42 -19.83
C ALA A 205 29.84 11.41 -21.06
N LYS A 206 30.99 10.72 -20.98
CA LYS A 206 31.90 10.51 -22.12
C LYS A 206 31.31 9.54 -23.14
N ALA A 207 30.61 8.49 -22.71
CA ALA A 207 29.94 7.55 -23.61
C ALA A 207 28.78 8.20 -24.40
N ARG A 208 28.05 9.15 -23.79
CA ARG A 208 26.90 9.83 -24.43
C ARG A 208 27.27 10.85 -25.50
N LYS A 209 28.52 11.35 -25.55
CA LYS A 209 28.97 12.35 -26.55
C LYS A 209 29.43 11.76 -27.89
N GLY A 210 29.41 10.44 -28.06
CA GLY A 210 29.98 9.75 -29.24
C GLY A 210 29.04 9.49 -30.42
N GLY A 211 27.76 9.87 -30.37
CA GLY A 211 26.80 9.51 -31.43
C GLY A 211 25.79 10.60 -31.75
N HIS A 212 26.11 11.47 -32.72
CA HIS A 212 25.17 12.42 -33.30
C HIS A 212 25.04 12.19 -34.81
N GLY A 213 23.82 11.86 -35.25
CA GLY A 213 23.37 11.88 -36.64
C GLY A 213 21.88 12.23 -36.67
N GLU A 214 21.52 13.15 -37.56
CA GLU A 214 20.30 13.98 -37.57
C GLU A 214 18.96 13.22 -37.73
N ARG A 215 17.90 13.76 -37.11
CA ARG A 215 16.51 13.31 -37.26
C ARG A 215 15.77 14.23 -38.24
N SER A 216 15.10 13.63 -39.24
CA SER A 216 14.04 14.30 -39.99
C SER A 216 12.68 13.69 -39.65
N LYS A 217 11.67 14.56 -39.65
CA LYS A 217 10.29 14.34 -39.22
C LYS A 217 9.50 13.50 -40.22
N ASN A 218 8.58 12.68 -39.69
CA ASN A 218 7.24 12.32 -40.19
C ASN A 218 6.99 10.83 -39.99
N ASP A 219 5.92 10.45 -39.27
CA ASP A 219 5.10 9.27 -39.59
C ASP A 219 3.85 9.20 -38.69
N ALA A 220 2.66 9.18 -39.32
CA ALA A 220 1.35 9.19 -38.67
C ALA A 220 0.34 8.29 -39.44
N THR A 221 0.64 6.99 -39.55
CA THR A 221 -0.15 6.07 -40.39
C THR A 221 -0.58 4.74 -39.77
N ASN A 222 -0.36 4.48 -38.48
CA ASN A 222 -0.59 3.13 -37.90
C ASN A 222 -1.85 2.92 -37.03
N ALA A 223 -2.95 3.62 -37.27
CA ALA A 223 -4.22 3.35 -36.59
C ALA A 223 -5.34 2.95 -37.58
N ARG A 224 -5.49 1.65 -37.86
CA ARG A 224 -6.70 1.08 -38.48
C ARG A 224 -7.32 0.06 -37.53
N LEU A 225 -8.44 0.44 -36.91
CA LEU A 225 -9.33 -0.44 -36.14
C LEU A 225 -9.99 -1.47 -37.07
N ILE A 226 -10.18 -2.70 -36.56
CA ILE A 226 -10.82 -3.80 -37.29
C ILE A 226 -12.34 -3.62 -37.24
N GLY A 227 -12.96 -3.37 -38.41
CA GLY A 227 -14.42 -3.25 -38.59
C GLY A 227 -14.82 -2.05 -39.46
N PRO A 228 -16.09 -1.93 -39.87
CA PRO A 228 -16.59 -0.75 -40.57
C PRO A 228 -16.31 0.50 -39.72
N SER A 229 -15.83 1.56 -40.38
CA SER A 229 -15.53 2.83 -39.74
C SER A 229 -16.78 3.38 -39.04
N LEU A 230 -16.58 4.04 -37.90
CA LEU A 230 -17.69 4.72 -37.22
C LEU A 230 -18.37 5.72 -38.18
N PRO A 231 -19.71 5.80 -38.18
CA PRO A 231 -20.44 6.82 -38.90
C PRO A 231 -19.88 8.23 -38.64
N PRO A 232 -19.79 9.10 -39.66
CA PRO A 232 -19.14 10.41 -39.55
C PRO A 232 -19.69 11.28 -38.42
N TRP A 233 -20.99 11.19 -38.14
CA TRP A 233 -21.67 11.98 -37.10
C TRP A 233 -21.31 11.55 -35.66
N ILE A 234 -20.71 10.37 -35.46
CA ILE A 234 -20.15 9.92 -34.17
C ILE A 234 -18.70 10.40 -34.00
N MET A 235 -17.97 10.50 -35.12
CA MET A 235 -16.58 10.95 -35.14
C MET A 235 -16.45 12.48 -34.97
N GLU A 236 -17.51 13.21 -35.31
CA GLU A 236 -17.64 14.63 -35.04
C GLU A 236 -18.12 14.86 -33.59
N GLU A 237 -17.21 14.98 -32.62
CA GLU A 237 -17.52 15.49 -31.27
C GLU A 237 -17.95 16.97 -31.35
N LYS A 238 -19.16 17.23 -31.84
CA LYS A 238 -19.85 18.49 -31.52
C LYS A 238 -20.37 18.36 -30.10
N LYS A 239 -19.66 18.99 -29.15
CA LYS A 239 -20.28 19.38 -27.87
C LYS A 239 -21.55 20.15 -28.24
N THR A 240 -22.70 19.69 -27.77
CA THR A 240 -23.95 20.43 -27.89
C THR A 240 -23.75 21.76 -27.18
N ASP A 241 -23.64 22.84 -27.96
CA ASP A 241 -23.53 24.19 -27.40
C ASP A 241 -24.80 24.48 -26.58
N PRO A 242 -24.69 25.13 -25.41
CA PRO A 242 -25.85 25.55 -24.61
C PRO A 242 -26.87 26.38 -25.43
N SER A 243 -26.37 27.09 -26.44
CA SER A 243 -27.16 27.86 -27.40
C SER A 243 -28.07 27.00 -28.29
N ASP A 244 -27.71 25.75 -28.58
CA ASP A 244 -28.51 24.88 -29.45
C ASP A 244 -29.71 24.27 -28.69
N LEU A 245 -29.57 24.03 -27.39
CA LEU A 245 -30.68 23.68 -26.49
C LEU A 245 -31.67 24.85 -26.35
N GLU A 246 -31.17 26.07 -26.27
CA GLU A 246 -31.99 27.29 -26.19
C GLU A 246 -32.71 27.60 -27.53
N LYS A 247 -32.08 27.29 -28.67
CA LYS A 247 -32.71 27.34 -30.00
C LYS A 247 -33.78 26.25 -30.19
N LEU A 248 -33.55 25.04 -29.68
CA LEU A 248 -34.53 23.95 -29.71
C LEU A 248 -35.72 24.22 -28.79
N ALA A 249 -35.50 24.85 -27.63
CA ALA A 249 -36.57 25.26 -26.71
C ALA A 249 -37.52 26.30 -27.32
N ASN A 250 -37.03 27.10 -28.27
CA ASN A 250 -37.80 28.11 -28.99
C ASN A 250 -38.21 27.67 -30.42
N ALA A 251 -37.92 26.42 -30.81
CA ALA A 251 -38.22 25.91 -32.15
C ALA A 251 -39.70 25.50 -32.28
N ASP A 252 -40.23 25.58 -33.50
CA ASP A 252 -41.60 25.19 -33.79
C ASP A 252 -41.77 23.65 -33.78
N PRO A 253 -42.99 23.13 -33.52
CA PRO A 253 -43.23 21.69 -33.38
C PRO A 253 -42.87 20.84 -34.62
N ALA A 254 -42.86 21.42 -35.82
CA ALA A 254 -42.46 20.69 -37.02
C ALA A 254 -40.94 20.43 -37.05
N THR A 255 -40.14 21.43 -36.69
CA THR A 255 -38.67 21.30 -36.59
C THR A 255 -38.27 20.29 -35.52
N LEU A 256 -38.95 20.30 -34.36
CA LEU A 256 -38.70 19.31 -33.30
C LEU A 256 -39.02 17.87 -33.76
N ARG A 257 -40.13 17.66 -34.47
CA ARG A 257 -40.48 16.33 -35.00
C ARG A 257 -39.46 15.82 -36.03
N SER A 258 -39.00 16.67 -36.93
CA SER A 258 -37.95 16.30 -37.90
C SER A 258 -36.64 15.94 -37.20
N ARG A 259 -36.27 16.69 -36.15
CA ARG A 259 -35.06 16.40 -35.36
C ARG A 259 -35.18 15.09 -34.58
N VAL A 260 -36.34 14.79 -34.02
CA VAL A 260 -36.59 13.51 -33.34
C VAL A 260 -36.45 12.33 -34.32
N LEU A 261 -37.02 12.42 -35.52
CA LEU A 261 -36.88 11.36 -36.54
C LEU A 261 -35.42 11.14 -36.98
N GLU A 262 -34.64 12.22 -37.09
CA GLU A 262 -33.21 12.14 -37.40
C GLU A 262 -32.43 11.44 -36.28
N LEU A 263 -32.71 11.80 -35.02
CA LEU A 263 -32.09 11.17 -33.85
C LEU A 263 -32.52 9.70 -33.69
N GLU A 264 -33.78 9.36 -33.96
CA GLU A 264 -34.26 7.97 -33.96
C GLU A 264 -33.53 7.13 -35.02
N SER A 265 -33.30 7.69 -36.21
CA SER A 265 -32.50 7.04 -37.27
C SER A 265 -31.05 6.83 -36.84
N GLN A 266 -30.44 7.83 -36.18
CA GLN A 266 -29.07 7.75 -35.66
C GLN A 266 -28.93 6.70 -34.56
N VAL A 267 -29.90 6.64 -33.63
CA VAL A 267 -29.96 5.60 -32.58
C VAL A 267 -30.13 4.21 -33.20
N HIS A 268 -30.91 4.07 -34.27
CA HIS A 268 -31.07 2.79 -34.96
C HIS A 268 -29.76 2.32 -35.62
N GLU A 269 -29.02 3.22 -36.28
CA GLU A 269 -27.71 2.91 -36.88
C GLU A 269 -26.67 2.52 -35.82
N LEU A 270 -26.65 3.21 -34.68
CA LEU A 270 -25.80 2.85 -33.53
C LEU A 270 -26.11 1.46 -32.99
N ASN A 271 -27.38 1.12 -32.82
CA ASN A 271 -27.79 -0.19 -32.32
C ASN A 271 -27.34 -1.32 -33.26
N GLN A 272 -27.46 -1.14 -34.58
CA GLN A 272 -26.97 -2.13 -35.54
C GLN A 272 -25.44 -2.33 -35.46
N LEU A 273 -24.68 -1.24 -35.32
CA LEU A 273 -23.22 -1.31 -35.16
C LEU A 273 -22.81 -1.96 -33.85
N LEU A 274 -23.54 -1.70 -32.77
CA LEU A 274 -23.30 -2.28 -31.46
C LEU A 274 -23.53 -3.79 -31.52
N THR A 275 -24.66 -4.26 -32.05
CA THR A 275 -24.94 -5.69 -32.24
C THR A 275 -23.89 -6.37 -33.11
N TYR A 276 -23.48 -5.74 -34.22
CA TYR A 276 -22.42 -6.29 -35.07
C TYR A 276 -21.08 -6.44 -34.32
N ARG A 277 -20.70 -5.44 -33.51
CA ARG A 277 -19.46 -5.49 -32.73
C ARG A 277 -19.52 -6.52 -31.62
N GLU A 278 -20.66 -6.69 -30.95
CA GLU A 278 -20.88 -7.75 -29.98
C GLU A 278 -20.69 -9.14 -30.60
N ASP A 279 -21.26 -9.38 -31.78
CA ASP A 279 -21.08 -10.65 -32.52
C ASP A 279 -19.62 -10.90 -32.93
N VAL A 280 -18.88 -9.85 -33.30
CA VAL A 280 -17.45 -9.96 -33.61
C VAL A 280 -16.64 -10.26 -32.34
N ILE A 281 -16.94 -9.59 -31.22
CA ILE A 281 -16.29 -9.83 -29.93
C ILE A 281 -16.54 -11.27 -29.46
N LEU A 282 -17.78 -11.76 -29.57
CA LEU A 282 -18.12 -13.15 -29.21
C LEU A 282 -17.36 -14.16 -30.06
N ARG A 283 -17.26 -13.95 -31.38
CA ARG A 283 -16.45 -14.80 -32.27
C ARG A 283 -14.97 -14.77 -31.92
N ILE A 284 -14.41 -13.60 -31.63
CA ILE A 284 -13.02 -13.46 -31.18
C ILE A 284 -12.81 -14.20 -29.85
N HIS A 285 -13.75 -14.07 -28.91
CA HIS A 285 -13.69 -14.74 -27.63
C HIS A 285 -13.69 -16.27 -27.80
N GLU A 286 -14.57 -16.81 -28.63
CA GLU A 286 -14.58 -18.25 -28.96
C GLU A 286 -13.26 -18.70 -29.62
N GLU A 287 -12.69 -17.91 -30.52
CA GLU A 287 -11.40 -18.23 -31.13
C GLU A 287 -10.25 -18.23 -30.12
N ILE A 288 -10.25 -17.28 -29.18
CA ILE A 288 -9.26 -17.22 -28.10
C ILE A 288 -9.40 -18.47 -27.22
N SER A 289 -10.61 -18.85 -26.81
CA SER A 289 -10.82 -20.06 -26.00
C SER A 289 -10.43 -21.35 -26.74
N LYS A 290 -10.70 -21.44 -28.06
CA LYS A 290 -10.23 -22.56 -28.90
C LYS A 290 -8.71 -22.59 -29.02
N LYS A 291 -8.04 -21.45 -29.06
CA LYS A 291 -6.56 -21.36 -29.10
C LYS A 291 -5.94 -21.70 -27.74
N ALA A 292 -6.54 -21.24 -26.64
CA ALA A 292 -6.08 -21.52 -25.28
C ALA A 292 -6.14 -23.02 -24.97
N SER A 293 -7.26 -23.69 -25.26
CA SER A 293 -7.38 -25.14 -25.08
C SER A 293 -6.38 -25.95 -25.92
N ARG A 294 -6.09 -25.52 -27.16
CA ARG A 294 -5.03 -26.13 -27.98
C ARG A 294 -3.63 -25.93 -27.40
N LEU A 295 -3.38 -24.76 -26.79
CA LEU A 295 -2.10 -24.47 -26.14
C LEU A 295 -1.89 -25.36 -24.91
N GLU A 296 -2.90 -25.49 -24.06
CA GLU A 296 -2.84 -26.38 -22.88
C GLU A 296 -2.57 -27.84 -23.29
N ALA A 297 -3.26 -28.35 -24.32
CA ALA A 297 -3.01 -29.69 -24.84
C ALA A 297 -1.55 -29.85 -25.33
N ALA A 298 -1.01 -28.86 -26.04
CA ALA A 298 0.37 -28.87 -26.50
C ALA A 298 1.38 -28.80 -25.35
N GLU A 299 1.08 -28.09 -24.26
CA GLU A 299 1.93 -28.02 -23.06
C GLU A 299 1.95 -29.35 -22.28
N VAL A 300 0.82 -30.05 -22.20
CA VAL A 300 0.73 -31.40 -21.64
C VAL A 300 1.54 -32.38 -22.49
N GLU A 301 1.40 -32.35 -23.80
CA GLU A 301 2.20 -33.17 -24.72
C GLU A 301 3.70 -32.88 -24.58
N ARG A 302 4.09 -31.60 -24.51
CA ARG A 302 5.49 -31.19 -24.29
C ARG A 302 6.03 -31.75 -22.97
N SER A 303 5.23 -31.72 -21.91
CA SER A 303 5.61 -32.23 -20.58
C SER A 303 5.75 -33.75 -20.58
N SER A 304 4.83 -34.46 -21.25
CA SER A 304 4.90 -35.91 -21.46
C SER A 304 6.14 -36.32 -22.26
N LEU A 305 6.42 -35.64 -23.37
CA LEU A 305 7.62 -35.87 -24.17
C LEU A 305 8.90 -35.56 -23.37
N SER A 306 8.92 -34.50 -22.57
CA SER A 306 10.05 -34.16 -21.70
C SER A 306 10.31 -35.25 -20.64
N ALA A 307 9.25 -35.81 -20.06
CA ALA A 307 9.34 -36.94 -19.14
C ALA A 307 9.87 -38.20 -19.84
N GLN A 308 9.36 -38.52 -21.04
CA GLN A 308 9.84 -39.62 -21.87
C GLN A 308 11.33 -39.46 -22.21
N VAL A 309 11.76 -38.27 -22.64
CA VAL A 309 13.17 -37.96 -22.91
C VAL A 309 14.02 -38.13 -21.64
N SER A 310 13.50 -37.75 -20.47
CA SER A 310 14.21 -37.90 -19.20
C SER A 310 14.35 -39.36 -18.76
N ILE A 311 13.35 -40.20 -19.03
CA ILE A 311 13.41 -41.66 -18.84
C ILE A 311 14.45 -42.26 -19.80
N LEU A 312 14.34 -41.96 -21.10
CA LEU A 312 15.28 -42.45 -22.11
C LEU A 312 16.72 -42.00 -21.83
N LYS A 313 16.95 -40.79 -21.33
CA LYS A 313 18.28 -40.32 -20.90
C LYS A 313 18.83 -41.14 -19.73
N ARG A 314 17.99 -41.50 -18.76
CA ARG A 314 18.38 -42.37 -17.63
C ARG A 314 18.69 -43.78 -18.10
N GLU A 315 17.85 -44.36 -18.96
CA GLU A 315 18.09 -45.67 -19.56
C GLU A 315 19.36 -45.69 -20.41
N LEU A 316 19.60 -44.66 -21.23
CA LEU A 316 20.85 -44.49 -21.97
C LEU A 316 22.07 -44.33 -21.07
N ALA A 317 21.94 -43.65 -19.92
CA ALA A 317 23.01 -43.55 -18.93
C ALA A 317 23.31 -44.92 -18.31
N CYS A 318 22.28 -45.66 -17.87
CA CYS A 318 22.44 -47.02 -17.38
C CYS A 318 23.07 -47.95 -18.42
N LEU A 319 22.64 -47.87 -19.68
CA LEU A 319 23.21 -48.65 -20.78
C LEU A 319 24.65 -48.24 -21.12
N ARG A 320 25.03 -46.96 -20.94
CA ARG A 320 26.42 -46.49 -21.07
C ARG A 320 27.29 -46.95 -19.92
N ASP A 321 26.75 -47.00 -18.70
CA ASP A 321 27.46 -47.53 -17.53
C ASP A 321 27.64 -49.07 -17.62
N ASP A 322 26.74 -49.76 -18.32
CA ASP A 322 26.88 -51.18 -18.70
C ASP A 322 27.77 -51.42 -19.93
N ALA A 323 28.08 -50.37 -20.70
CA ALA A 323 28.82 -50.47 -21.97
C ALA A 323 30.30 -50.92 -21.86
N PRO A 324 31.02 -50.88 -20.72
CA PRO A 324 32.34 -51.53 -20.65
C PRO A 324 32.28 -53.06 -20.87
N ARG A 325 31.09 -53.68 -20.90
CA ARG A 325 30.94 -55.15 -20.99
C ARG A 325 30.41 -55.71 -22.31
N ARG A 326 30.01 -54.91 -23.30
CA ARG A 326 29.58 -55.44 -24.63
C ARG A 326 30.19 -54.67 -25.79
N ARG A 327 31.32 -55.18 -26.27
CA ARG A 327 31.91 -54.86 -27.57
C ARG A 327 31.12 -55.62 -28.65
N GLY A 328 30.18 -54.96 -29.34
CA GLY A 328 29.45 -55.51 -30.49
C GLY A 328 28.27 -54.61 -30.88
N GLY A 329 28.11 -54.30 -32.18
CA GLY A 329 27.15 -53.33 -32.72
C GLY A 329 25.66 -53.60 -32.44
N TYR A 330 24.81 -52.64 -32.82
CA TYR A 330 23.37 -52.66 -32.55
C TYR A 330 22.67 -53.87 -33.21
N PRO A 331 21.60 -54.40 -32.59
CA PRO A 331 20.79 -55.47 -33.17
C PRO A 331 20.20 -55.09 -34.55
N PRO A 332 20.07 -56.05 -35.49
CA PRO A 332 19.63 -55.81 -36.86
C PRO A 332 18.25 -55.14 -36.99
N GLU A 333 17.35 -55.36 -36.03
CA GLU A 333 16.01 -54.76 -36.04
C GLU A 333 16.06 -53.23 -35.89
N ILE A 334 17.04 -52.71 -35.15
CA ILE A 334 17.23 -51.27 -34.96
C ILE A 334 17.81 -50.63 -36.24
N GLU A 335 18.72 -51.32 -36.94
CA GLU A 335 19.26 -50.85 -38.21
C GLU A 335 18.17 -50.78 -39.30
N ILE A 336 17.28 -51.77 -39.35
CA ILE A 336 16.13 -51.78 -40.28
C ILE A 336 15.19 -50.61 -40.00
N GLU A 337 14.89 -50.33 -38.73
CA GLU A 337 13.99 -49.21 -38.37
C GLU A 337 14.63 -47.85 -38.65
N ILE A 338 15.95 -47.70 -38.43
CA ILE A 338 16.69 -46.49 -38.80
C ILE A 338 16.60 -46.25 -40.32
N GLU A 339 16.79 -47.28 -41.13
CA GLU A 339 16.76 -47.14 -42.59
C GLU A 339 15.34 -46.82 -43.10
N ARG A 340 14.32 -47.39 -42.45
CA ARG A 340 12.90 -47.05 -42.70
C ARG A 340 12.59 -45.59 -42.38
N LEU A 341 13.09 -45.07 -41.25
CA LEU A 341 12.90 -43.67 -40.85
C LEU A 341 13.65 -42.70 -41.78
N ARG A 342 14.85 -43.06 -42.26
CA ARG A 342 15.55 -42.31 -43.32
C ARG A 342 14.72 -42.22 -44.59
N GLY A 343 14.16 -43.34 -45.05
CA GLY A 343 13.27 -43.34 -46.23
C GLY A 343 11.98 -42.53 -46.04
N LYS A 344 11.44 -42.42 -44.82
CA LYS A 344 10.30 -41.52 -44.53
C LYS A 344 10.71 -40.05 -44.57
N ARG A 345 11.83 -39.71 -43.92
CA ARG A 345 12.38 -38.35 -43.91
C ARG A 345 12.67 -37.86 -45.34
N ASP A 346 13.22 -38.71 -46.19
CA ASP A 346 13.58 -38.31 -47.56
C ASP A 346 12.33 -38.07 -48.43
N ARG A 347 11.26 -38.85 -48.24
CA ARG A 347 9.97 -38.59 -48.90
C ARG A 347 9.33 -37.29 -48.44
N GLU A 348 9.43 -36.99 -47.14
CA GLU A 348 8.90 -35.75 -46.56
C GLU A 348 9.69 -34.52 -47.03
N TYR A 349 11.02 -34.65 -47.14
CA TYR A 349 11.87 -33.62 -47.74
C TYR A 349 11.47 -33.34 -49.20
N GLN A 350 11.22 -34.38 -50.00
CA GLN A 350 10.76 -34.22 -51.38
C GLN A 350 9.35 -33.61 -51.48
N ARG A 351 8.46 -33.87 -50.51
CA ARG A 351 7.15 -33.20 -50.45
C ARG A 351 7.28 -31.71 -50.15
N ARG A 352 8.09 -31.34 -49.15
CA ARG A 352 8.35 -29.92 -48.84
C ARG A 352 8.95 -29.19 -50.02
N LYS A 353 9.91 -29.81 -50.71
CA LYS A 353 10.54 -29.21 -51.89
C LYS A 353 9.53 -28.93 -53.03
N ARG A 354 8.53 -29.79 -53.24
CA ARG A 354 7.44 -29.53 -54.22
C ARG A 354 6.50 -28.42 -53.76
N ALA A 355 6.13 -28.39 -52.49
CA ALA A 355 5.27 -27.34 -51.95
C ALA A 355 5.97 -25.97 -51.99
N GLU A 356 7.29 -25.92 -51.78
CA GLU A 356 8.09 -24.71 -51.91
C GLU A 356 8.10 -24.19 -53.35
N THR A 357 8.29 -25.08 -54.34
CA THR A 357 8.20 -24.68 -55.76
C THR A 357 6.81 -24.22 -56.17
N GLU A 358 5.74 -24.84 -55.65
CA GLU A 358 4.36 -24.39 -55.91
C GLU A 358 4.06 -23.01 -55.31
N MET A 359 4.63 -22.69 -54.14
CA MET A 359 4.50 -21.33 -53.57
C MET A 359 5.25 -20.28 -54.39
N ASP A 360 6.45 -20.60 -54.87
CA ASP A 360 7.22 -19.68 -55.74
C ASP A 360 6.46 -19.36 -57.04
N GLU A 361 5.80 -20.35 -57.64
CA GLU A 361 4.95 -20.17 -58.82
C GLU A 361 3.74 -19.27 -58.52
N LEU A 362 3.05 -19.47 -57.39
CA LEU A 362 1.93 -18.62 -56.98
C LEU A 362 2.36 -17.18 -56.69
N ASP A 363 3.53 -16.97 -56.09
CA ASP A 363 4.08 -15.63 -55.86
C ASP A 363 4.42 -14.92 -57.18
N GLN A 364 4.89 -15.67 -58.19
CA GLN A 364 5.12 -15.13 -59.52
C GLN A 364 3.79 -14.69 -60.19
N GLU A 365 2.75 -15.53 -60.16
CA GLU A 365 1.42 -15.19 -60.69
C GLU A 365 0.83 -13.95 -60.00
N ASN A 366 0.98 -13.85 -58.68
CA ASN A 366 0.49 -12.72 -57.90
C ASN A 366 1.18 -11.40 -58.28
N ASN A 367 2.48 -11.45 -58.56
CA ASN A 367 3.22 -10.28 -59.04
C ASN A 367 2.79 -9.86 -60.46
N GLU A 368 2.50 -10.81 -61.35
CA GLU A 368 1.96 -10.51 -62.68
C GLU A 368 0.56 -9.88 -62.62
N LEU A 369 -0.31 -10.34 -61.71
CA LEU A 369 -1.62 -9.75 -61.48
C LEU A 369 -1.51 -8.31 -60.96
N LYS A 370 -0.60 -8.04 -60.01
CA LYS A 370 -0.34 -6.67 -59.53
C LYS A 370 0.13 -5.74 -60.65
N ALA A 371 1.01 -6.22 -61.53
CA ALA A 371 1.46 -5.44 -62.68
C ALA A 371 0.30 -5.12 -63.66
N LYS A 372 -0.59 -6.08 -63.91
CA LYS A 372 -1.80 -5.87 -64.74
C LYS A 372 -2.75 -4.86 -64.12
N ILE A 373 -2.99 -4.94 -62.81
CA ILE A 373 -3.83 -3.97 -62.07
C ILE A 373 -3.25 -2.56 -62.23
N LYS A 374 -1.94 -2.39 -62.02
CA LYS A 374 -1.28 -1.10 -62.16
C LYS A 374 -1.37 -0.53 -63.59
N SER A 375 -1.23 -1.38 -64.60
CA SER A 375 -1.41 -0.96 -66.00
C SER A 375 -2.85 -0.53 -66.30
N LEU A 376 -3.84 -1.24 -65.77
CA LEU A 376 -5.25 -0.86 -65.93
C LEU A 376 -5.57 0.46 -65.21
N GLU A 377 -4.99 0.70 -64.03
CA GLU A 377 -5.11 1.97 -63.30
C GLU A 377 -4.49 3.13 -64.08
N GLU A 378 -3.31 2.95 -64.66
CA GLU A 378 -2.65 3.95 -65.52
C GLU A 378 -3.44 4.21 -66.82
N GLN A 379 -4.07 3.18 -67.40
CA GLN A 379 -4.96 3.35 -68.55
C GLN A 379 -6.22 4.14 -68.18
N LEU A 380 -6.79 3.93 -67.00
CA LEU A 380 -7.93 4.72 -66.50
C LEU A 380 -7.56 6.18 -66.24
N ALA A 381 -6.35 6.44 -65.75
CA ALA A 381 -5.85 7.79 -65.49
C ALA A 381 -5.59 8.61 -66.77
N ASN A 382 -5.37 7.94 -67.91
CA ASN A 382 -5.07 8.59 -69.20
C ASN A 382 -6.30 8.83 -70.09
N ILE A 383 -7.53 8.59 -69.62
CA ILE A 383 -8.75 8.93 -70.36
C ILE A 383 -8.99 10.45 -70.25
N PRO A 384 -8.93 11.24 -71.36
CA PRO A 384 -9.14 12.69 -71.28
C PRO A 384 -10.63 13.01 -71.03
N PRO A 385 -10.96 14.00 -70.19
CA PRO A 385 -12.34 14.42 -70.00
C PRO A 385 -12.89 15.11 -71.26
N PRO A 386 -14.20 14.96 -71.57
CA PRO A 386 -14.79 15.57 -72.75
C PRO A 386 -14.78 17.10 -72.62
N LYS A 387 -14.26 17.81 -73.64
CA LYS A 387 -14.25 19.28 -73.72
C LYS A 387 -15.68 19.82 -73.88
N PRO A 388 -16.16 20.70 -72.98
CA PRO A 388 -17.37 21.47 -73.24
C PRO A 388 -17.09 22.64 -74.20
N PRO A 389 -18.02 22.98 -75.11
CA PRO A 389 -17.92 24.17 -75.94
C PRO A 389 -18.14 25.45 -75.11
N ALA A 390 -17.36 26.49 -75.40
CA ALA A 390 -17.41 27.79 -74.73
C ALA A 390 -18.65 28.60 -75.14
N PRO A 391 -19.44 29.14 -74.18
CA PRO A 391 -20.41 30.19 -74.47
C PRO A 391 -19.83 31.58 -74.19
N GLN A 392 -20.20 32.55 -75.02
CA GLN A 392 -19.94 33.97 -74.81
C GLN A 392 -20.65 34.44 -73.53
N GLY A 393 -19.88 35.03 -72.61
CA GLY A 393 -20.29 35.27 -71.24
C GLY A 393 -21.19 36.50 -71.05
N ASP A 394 -22.34 36.25 -70.43
CA ASP A 394 -23.26 37.23 -69.86
C ASP A 394 -22.64 37.81 -68.56
N PRO A 395 -22.83 39.10 -68.19
CA PRO A 395 -22.30 39.68 -66.94
C PRO A 395 -22.70 38.91 -65.67
N THR A 396 -23.83 38.22 -65.72
CA THR A 396 -24.35 37.31 -64.69
C THR A 396 -23.40 36.14 -64.42
N ASP A 397 -22.76 35.60 -65.46
CA ASP A 397 -21.80 34.49 -65.34
C ASP A 397 -20.51 34.96 -64.68
N LYS A 398 -20.08 36.21 -64.92
CA LYS A 398 -18.90 36.77 -64.26
C LYS A 398 -19.11 36.99 -62.76
N SER A 399 -20.29 37.47 -62.35
CA SER A 399 -20.65 37.58 -60.93
C SER A 399 -20.68 36.20 -60.26
N ARG A 400 -21.30 35.23 -60.93
CA ARG A 400 -21.38 33.86 -60.41
C ARG A 400 -20.01 33.19 -60.31
N ILE A 401 -19.10 33.45 -61.25
CA ILE A 401 -17.72 32.97 -61.17
C ILE A 401 -16.99 33.60 -59.98
N ALA A 402 -17.16 34.91 -59.73
CA ALA A 402 -16.54 35.58 -58.59
C ALA A 402 -17.09 35.07 -57.24
N GLU A 403 -18.41 34.86 -57.14
CA GLU A 403 -19.05 34.25 -55.96
C GLU A 403 -18.54 32.82 -55.73
N LEU A 404 -18.44 32.00 -56.78
CA LEU A 404 -17.89 30.66 -56.69
C LEU A 404 -16.41 30.66 -56.30
N GLN A 405 -15.63 31.64 -56.76
CA GLN A 405 -14.22 31.80 -56.37
C GLN A 405 -14.07 32.24 -54.90
N ALA A 406 -14.96 33.10 -54.41
CA ALA A 406 -15.01 33.48 -53.00
C ALA A 406 -15.41 32.29 -52.12
N ALA A 407 -16.44 31.55 -52.52
CA ALA A 407 -16.87 30.32 -51.83
C ALA A 407 -15.74 29.26 -51.80
N LEU A 408 -15.02 29.07 -52.92
CA LEU A 408 -13.87 28.18 -52.98
C LEU A 408 -12.73 28.62 -52.04
N SER A 409 -12.49 29.91 -51.92
CA SER A 409 -11.44 30.45 -51.04
C SER A 409 -11.82 30.26 -49.57
N GLN A 410 -13.08 30.48 -49.21
CA GLN A 410 -13.59 30.23 -47.87
C GLN A 410 -13.50 28.73 -47.52
N LEU A 411 -13.95 27.85 -48.42
CA LEU A 411 -13.86 26.40 -48.23
C LEU A 411 -12.41 25.90 -48.08
N ARG A 412 -11.44 26.58 -48.69
CA ARG A 412 -10.01 26.27 -48.50
C ARG A 412 -9.51 26.67 -47.12
N MET A 413 -9.90 27.86 -46.63
CA MET A 413 -9.55 28.29 -45.28
C MET A 413 -10.19 27.39 -44.22
N ASP A 414 -11.45 27.03 -44.41
CA ASP A 414 -12.17 26.13 -43.51
C ASP A 414 -11.53 24.73 -43.50
N ASN A 415 -11.09 24.22 -44.66
CA ASN A 415 -10.33 22.96 -44.74
C ASN A 415 -9.00 23.04 -43.97
N GLU A 416 -8.27 24.14 -44.08
CA GLU A 416 -6.99 24.30 -43.39
C GLU A 416 -7.17 24.39 -41.86
N ALA A 417 -8.23 25.07 -41.40
CA ALA A 417 -8.62 25.09 -40.00
C ALA A 417 -8.98 23.67 -39.50
N LYS A 418 -9.76 22.90 -40.28
CA LYS A 418 -10.10 21.51 -39.95
C LYS A 418 -8.88 20.58 -39.95
N ARG A 419 -7.90 20.82 -40.82
CA ARG A 419 -6.62 20.07 -40.81
C ARG A 419 -5.80 20.37 -39.55
N SER A 420 -5.79 21.61 -39.09
CA SER A 420 -5.13 22.00 -37.85
C SER A 420 -5.80 21.36 -36.63
N GLU A 421 -7.13 21.39 -36.56
CA GLU A 421 -7.89 20.69 -35.52
C GLU A 421 -7.64 19.18 -35.51
N LEU A 422 -7.57 18.55 -36.69
CA LEU A 422 -7.23 17.12 -36.82
C LEU A 422 -5.82 16.81 -36.33
N PHE A 423 -4.86 17.72 -36.52
CA PHE A 423 -3.51 17.55 -36.01
C PHE A 423 -3.48 17.57 -34.47
N ASP A 424 -4.18 18.52 -33.84
CA ASP A 424 -4.29 18.61 -32.39
C ASP A 424 -4.99 17.39 -31.78
N LEU A 425 -6.05 16.90 -32.43
CA LEU A 425 -6.77 15.70 -32.00
C LEU A 425 -5.90 14.45 -32.11
N ARG A 426 -5.14 14.29 -33.20
CA ARG A 426 -4.17 13.19 -33.34
C ARG A 426 -3.12 13.25 -32.22
N SER A 427 -2.61 14.43 -31.91
CA SER A 427 -1.65 14.61 -30.81
C SER A 427 -2.23 14.19 -29.46
N ARG A 428 -3.50 14.53 -29.17
CA ARG A 428 -4.18 14.11 -27.94
C ARG A 428 -4.48 12.61 -27.91
N PHE A 429 -4.84 12.03 -29.05
CA PHE A 429 -5.04 10.59 -29.17
C PHE A 429 -3.75 9.82 -28.91
N ASP A 430 -2.63 10.25 -29.49
CA ASP A 430 -1.33 9.63 -29.28
C ASP A 430 -0.90 9.73 -27.80
N GLU A 431 -1.16 10.86 -27.15
CA GLU A 431 -0.94 11.04 -25.71
C GLU A 431 -1.79 10.07 -24.87
N LYS A 432 -3.07 9.91 -25.22
CA LYS A 432 -3.98 8.98 -24.53
C LYS A 432 -3.62 7.52 -24.78
N SER A 433 -3.21 7.16 -25.99
CA SER A 433 -2.72 5.83 -26.32
C SER A 433 -1.47 5.50 -25.49
N ALA A 434 -0.53 6.44 -25.36
CA ALA A 434 0.64 6.26 -24.51
C ALA A 434 0.28 6.11 -23.01
N GLN A 435 -0.76 6.78 -22.53
CA GLN A 435 -1.29 6.58 -21.17
C GLN A 435 -1.86 5.17 -20.99
N VAL A 436 -2.61 4.66 -21.96
CA VAL A 436 -3.16 3.28 -21.93
C VAL A 436 -2.04 2.25 -21.94
N ASP A 437 -1.02 2.42 -22.78
CA ASP A 437 0.14 1.52 -22.82
C ASP A 437 0.90 1.50 -21.49
N LYS A 438 1.01 2.67 -20.83
CA LYS A 438 1.60 2.77 -19.50
C LYS A 438 0.78 2.00 -18.46
N LEU A 439 -0.55 2.17 -18.45
CA LEU A 439 -1.44 1.43 -17.55
C LEU A 439 -1.39 -0.08 -17.81
N ALA A 440 -1.35 -0.52 -19.07
CA ALA A 440 -1.22 -1.93 -19.41
C ALA A 440 0.11 -2.53 -18.92
N ALA A 441 1.20 -1.75 -18.95
CA ALA A 441 2.47 -2.17 -18.38
C ALA A 441 2.43 -2.28 -16.85
N GLU A 442 1.77 -1.32 -16.18
CA GLU A 442 1.57 -1.33 -14.71
C GLU A 442 0.68 -2.51 -14.26
N VAL A 443 -0.34 -2.88 -15.04
CA VAL A 443 -1.15 -4.07 -14.76
C VAL A 443 -0.28 -5.33 -14.83
N LYS A 444 0.54 -5.48 -15.88
CA LYS A 444 1.45 -6.63 -16.02
C LYS A 444 2.50 -6.70 -14.90
N THR A 445 2.98 -5.58 -14.37
CA THR A 445 3.90 -5.61 -13.23
C THR A 445 3.19 -6.03 -11.95
N LYS A 446 1.96 -5.55 -11.72
CA LYS A 446 1.13 -5.98 -10.57
C LYS A 446 0.75 -7.46 -10.65
N GLU A 447 0.42 -7.98 -11.82
CA GLU A 447 0.15 -9.41 -12.02
C GLU A 447 1.36 -10.28 -11.64
N ARG A 448 2.58 -9.85 -12.02
CA ARG A 448 3.81 -10.56 -11.61
C ARG A 448 4.04 -10.49 -10.09
N ALA A 449 3.85 -9.33 -9.48
CA ALA A 449 3.97 -9.18 -8.02
C ALA A 449 2.97 -10.08 -7.26
N VAL A 450 1.72 -10.18 -7.76
CA VAL A 450 0.72 -11.09 -7.18
C VAL A 450 1.15 -12.56 -7.32
N ALA A 451 1.73 -12.96 -8.45
CA ALA A 451 2.26 -14.30 -8.63
C ALA A 451 3.42 -14.59 -7.66
N GLU A 452 4.36 -13.66 -7.50
CA GLU A 452 5.48 -13.75 -6.55
C GLU A 452 4.99 -13.88 -5.10
N LEU A 453 4.08 -13.00 -4.66
CA LEU A 453 3.47 -13.08 -3.33
C LEU A 453 2.70 -14.39 -3.11
N SER A 454 2.03 -14.91 -4.14
CA SER A 454 1.35 -16.21 -4.06
C SER A 454 2.34 -17.36 -3.86
N THR A 455 3.49 -17.32 -4.53
CA THR A 455 4.57 -18.31 -4.32
C THR A 455 5.22 -18.20 -2.95
N GLU A 456 5.42 -16.98 -2.44
CA GLU A 456 5.93 -16.77 -1.10
C GLU A 456 4.96 -17.28 -0.03
N LEU A 457 3.66 -17.01 -0.20
CA LEU A 457 2.61 -17.53 0.67
C LEU A 457 2.61 -19.06 0.71
N SER A 458 2.72 -19.73 -0.44
CA SER A 458 2.81 -21.20 -0.52
C SER A 458 4.05 -21.75 0.20
N SER A 459 5.20 -21.06 0.09
CA SER A 459 6.42 -21.38 0.83
C SER A 459 6.23 -21.24 2.34
N LYS A 460 5.61 -20.15 2.80
CA LYS A 460 5.32 -19.93 4.23
C LYS A 460 4.34 -20.94 4.79
N ILE A 461 3.31 -21.34 4.03
CA ILE A 461 2.41 -22.43 4.40
C ILE A 461 3.19 -23.74 4.61
N SER A 462 4.07 -24.08 3.68
CA SER A 462 4.90 -25.29 3.78
C SER A 462 5.84 -25.26 5.00
N GLN A 463 6.41 -24.10 5.33
CA GLN A 463 7.24 -23.92 6.53
C GLN A 463 6.43 -24.11 7.81
N LEU A 464 5.20 -23.58 7.87
CA LEU A 464 4.30 -23.75 9.01
C LEU A 464 3.90 -25.22 9.18
N GLU A 465 3.61 -25.94 8.10
CA GLU A 465 3.31 -27.38 8.16
C GLU A 465 4.49 -28.19 8.72
N TYR A 466 5.72 -27.84 8.34
CA TYR A 466 6.92 -28.46 8.89
C TYR A 466 7.08 -28.18 10.39
N ALA A 467 6.96 -26.92 10.80
CA ALA A 467 7.06 -26.52 12.20
C ALA A 467 5.98 -27.20 13.06
N ASN A 468 4.76 -27.38 12.52
CA ASN A 468 3.68 -28.06 13.22
C ASN A 468 4.00 -29.55 13.45
N LYS A 469 4.63 -30.22 12.48
CA LYS A 469 5.10 -31.61 12.65
C LYS A 469 6.20 -31.73 13.72
N GLU A 470 7.10 -30.76 13.81
CA GLU A 470 8.13 -30.70 14.85
C GLU A 470 7.52 -30.46 16.24
N LEU A 471 6.55 -29.56 16.35
CA LEU A 471 5.83 -29.32 17.61
C LEU A 471 5.09 -30.56 18.10
N GLU A 472 4.43 -31.31 17.20
CA GLU A 472 3.76 -32.55 17.56
C GLU A 472 4.75 -33.62 18.05
N SER A 473 5.94 -33.70 17.44
CA SER A 473 7.05 -34.55 17.90
C SER A 473 7.54 -34.16 19.30
N VAL A 474 7.67 -32.87 19.59
CA VAL A 474 8.01 -32.36 20.93
C VAL A 474 6.91 -32.70 21.93
N ARG A 475 5.64 -32.47 21.59
CA ARG A 475 4.48 -32.82 22.44
C ARG A 475 4.50 -34.30 22.82
N CYS A 476 4.74 -35.19 21.86
CA CYS A 476 4.86 -36.62 22.11
C CYS A 476 6.00 -36.97 23.09
N ARG A 477 7.13 -36.26 23.02
CA ARG A 477 8.25 -36.43 23.97
C ARG A 477 7.88 -35.95 25.37
N VAL A 478 7.21 -34.79 25.49
CA VAL A 478 6.79 -34.25 26.79
C VAL A 478 5.79 -35.18 27.49
N VAL A 479 4.79 -35.70 26.75
CA VAL A 479 3.82 -36.68 27.30
C VAL A 479 4.54 -37.91 27.84
N ARG A 480 5.55 -38.42 27.11
CA ARG A 480 6.36 -39.56 27.56
C ARG A 480 7.13 -39.23 28.83
N GLY A 481 7.81 -38.09 28.88
CA GLY A 481 8.53 -37.63 30.08
C GLY A 481 7.61 -37.45 31.29
N GLY A 482 6.40 -36.92 31.09
CA GLY A 482 5.36 -36.82 32.13
C GLY A 482 5.01 -38.18 32.73
N SER A 483 4.76 -39.18 31.87
CA SER A 483 4.46 -40.55 32.32
C SER A 483 5.62 -41.21 33.08
N GLU A 484 6.86 -40.87 32.76
CA GLU A 484 8.03 -41.32 33.50
C GLU A 484 8.09 -40.64 34.87
N THR A 485 7.89 -39.31 34.96
CA THR A 485 7.88 -38.60 36.24
C THR A 485 6.78 -39.10 37.19
N GLU A 486 5.59 -39.45 36.69
CA GLU A 486 4.52 -40.05 37.50
C GLU A 486 4.92 -41.42 38.08
N ARG A 487 5.62 -42.26 37.30
CA ARG A 487 6.15 -43.52 37.81
C ARG A 487 7.17 -43.29 38.92
N TRP A 488 8.11 -42.39 38.72
CA TRP A 488 9.14 -42.08 39.71
C TRP A 488 8.52 -41.52 41.00
N GLN A 489 7.48 -40.69 40.89
CA GLN A 489 6.74 -40.19 42.04
C GLN A 489 6.03 -41.33 42.81
N THR A 490 5.48 -42.30 42.09
CA THR A 490 4.85 -43.49 42.68
C THR A 490 5.89 -44.33 43.44
N ASP A 491 7.07 -44.54 42.87
CA ASP A 491 8.18 -45.26 43.49
C ASP A 491 8.69 -44.55 44.75
N ILE A 492 8.89 -43.22 44.70
CA ILE A 492 9.27 -42.41 45.86
C ILE A 492 8.24 -42.52 46.99
N ASN A 493 6.95 -42.48 46.65
CA ASN A 493 5.89 -42.63 47.64
C ASN A 493 5.91 -44.02 48.28
N SER A 494 6.12 -45.09 47.50
CA SER A 494 6.32 -46.44 48.02
C SER A 494 7.46 -46.48 49.04
N VAL A 495 8.63 -45.92 48.69
CA VAL A 495 9.80 -45.85 49.57
C VAL A 495 9.54 -45.02 50.84
N ARG A 496 8.83 -43.89 50.76
CA ARG A 496 8.44 -43.14 51.98
C ARG A 496 7.56 -43.97 52.90
N THR A 497 6.64 -44.74 52.33
CA THR A 497 5.70 -45.56 53.10
C THR A 497 6.42 -46.68 53.82
N THR A 498 7.35 -47.37 53.15
CA THR A 498 8.19 -48.40 53.77
C THR A 498 9.11 -47.82 54.84
N ASN A 499 9.70 -46.64 54.62
CA ASN A 499 10.56 -45.99 55.60
C ASN A 499 9.80 -45.57 56.87
N ARG A 500 8.56 -45.06 56.73
CA ARG A 500 7.67 -44.78 57.88
C ARG A 500 7.35 -46.04 58.68
N PHE A 501 7.07 -47.15 58.00
CA PHE A 501 6.80 -48.44 58.64
C PHE A 501 8.02 -48.93 59.45
N LEU A 502 9.21 -48.92 58.84
CA LEU A 502 10.45 -49.31 59.52
C LEU A 502 10.78 -48.39 60.70
N SER A 503 10.57 -47.08 60.55
CA SER A 503 10.75 -46.11 61.64
C SER A 503 9.80 -46.36 62.81
N ALA A 504 8.54 -46.69 62.54
CA ALA A 504 7.56 -47.06 63.57
C ALA A 504 8.00 -48.33 64.31
N GLN A 505 8.46 -49.35 63.58
CA GLN A 505 8.95 -50.59 64.16
C GLN A 505 10.21 -50.38 65.03
N ALA A 506 11.14 -49.52 64.58
CA ALA A 506 12.32 -49.15 65.35
C ALA A 506 11.96 -48.42 66.66
N ASN A 507 10.98 -47.52 66.62
CA ASN A 507 10.50 -46.82 67.81
C ASN A 507 9.80 -47.76 68.80
N GLU A 508 9.01 -48.72 68.30
CA GLU A 508 8.40 -49.75 69.15
C GLU A 508 9.47 -50.60 69.87
N LEU A 509 10.52 -51.00 69.14
CA LEU A 509 11.64 -51.74 69.73
C LEU A 509 12.39 -50.90 70.78
N ARG A 510 12.63 -49.61 70.52
CA ARG A 510 13.21 -48.69 71.53
C ARG A 510 12.34 -48.59 72.78
N LEU A 511 11.02 -48.50 72.64
CA LEU A 511 10.09 -48.47 73.78
C LEU A 511 10.13 -49.78 74.58
N LYS A 512 10.16 -50.93 73.90
CA LYS A 512 10.32 -52.24 74.55
C LYS A 512 11.65 -52.35 75.29
N LEU A 513 12.73 -51.84 74.69
CA LEU A 513 14.06 -51.81 75.31
C LEU A 513 14.05 -50.94 76.56
N ALA A 514 13.59 -49.69 76.48
CA ALA A 514 13.48 -48.80 77.64
C ALA A 514 12.61 -49.39 78.75
N GLY A 515 11.51 -50.07 78.39
CA GLY A 515 10.67 -50.80 79.34
C GLY A 515 11.35 -52.03 79.96
N SER A 516 12.28 -52.67 79.26
CA SER A 516 13.11 -53.74 79.80
C SER A 516 14.23 -53.22 80.71
N GLU A 517 14.87 -52.12 80.34
CA GLU A 517 15.89 -51.43 81.14
C GLU A 517 15.32 -50.99 82.49
N LYS A 518 14.14 -50.37 82.52
CA LYS A 518 13.44 -50.02 83.78
C LYS A 518 13.12 -51.25 84.64
N ARG A 519 12.76 -52.38 84.03
CA ARG A 519 12.52 -53.63 84.77
C ARG A 519 13.80 -54.17 85.39
N VAL A 520 14.90 -54.14 84.64
CA VAL A 520 16.23 -54.52 85.14
C VAL A 520 16.64 -53.60 86.30
N GLU A 521 16.47 -52.29 86.16
CA GLU A 521 16.79 -51.30 87.19
C GLU A 521 15.98 -51.55 88.48
N ASN A 522 14.68 -51.85 88.35
CA ASN A 522 13.84 -52.20 89.50
C ASN A 522 14.25 -53.52 90.16
N LEU A 523 14.56 -54.56 89.36
CA LEU A 523 15.04 -55.83 89.88
C LEU A 523 16.39 -55.65 90.59
N GLN A 524 17.28 -54.83 90.05
CA GLN A 524 18.57 -54.50 90.65
C GLN A 524 18.38 -53.78 92.00
N LYS A 525 17.45 -52.83 92.09
CA LYS A 525 17.08 -52.18 93.36
C LYS A 525 16.51 -53.17 94.39
N GLN A 526 15.65 -54.10 93.97
CA GLN A 526 15.11 -55.16 94.84
C GLN A 526 16.18 -56.14 95.35
N LEU A 527 17.19 -56.44 94.51
CA LEU A 527 18.30 -57.31 94.87
C LEU A 527 19.22 -56.64 95.90
N MET A 528 19.50 -55.35 95.70
CA MET A 528 20.26 -54.54 96.66
C MET A 528 19.56 -54.43 98.02
N SER A 529 18.23 -54.26 98.06
CA SER A 529 17.48 -54.28 99.33
C SER A 529 17.52 -55.63 100.04
N LYS A 530 17.44 -56.75 99.31
CA LYS A 530 17.54 -58.10 99.91
C LYS A 530 18.93 -58.44 100.45
N LEU A 531 19.98 -57.90 99.83
CA LEU A 531 21.35 -58.02 100.34
C LEU A 531 21.55 -57.20 101.62
N GLN A 532 20.89 -56.04 101.73
CA GLN A 532 20.89 -55.22 102.96
C GLN A 532 20.10 -55.87 104.11
N ASP A 533 19.02 -56.59 103.80
CA ASP A 533 18.27 -57.37 104.80
C ASP A 533 19.02 -58.66 105.23
N SER A 534 19.98 -59.13 104.42
CA SER A 534 20.81 -60.31 104.69
C SER A 534 22.01 -60.03 105.60
N GLU A 535 22.45 -58.78 105.77
CA GLU A 535 23.55 -58.42 106.69
C GLU A 535 23.12 -58.40 108.16
N TYR A 536 21.82 -58.49 108.46
CA TYR A 536 21.29 -58.49 109.82
C TYR A 536 20.87 -59.88 110.35
N ALA A 537 21.06 -60.96 109.59
CA ALA A 537 20.71 -62.32 110.01
C ALA A 537 21.83 -63.34 109.75
N ALA A 538 22.50 -63.71 110.84
CA ALA A 538 23.18 -64.98 111.11
C ALA A 538 24.64 -65.19 110.66
N ASN A 539 25.51 -65.10 111.68
CA ASN A 539 26.61 -66.03 111.91
C ASN A 539 26.15 -67.50 111.88
N SER A 540 27.04 -68.36 111.39
CA SER A 540 27.22 -69.80 111.66
C SER A 540 26.95 -70.76 110.50
N GLU A 541 27.87 -71.72 110.42
CA GLU A 541 27.97 -72.91 109.57
C GLU A 541 28.57 -72.79 108.17
N GLN A 542 29.30 -73.85 107.84
CA GLN A 542 30.48 -73.87 107.00
C GLN A 542 30.29 -74.93 105.90
N ALA A 543 30.72 -74.56 104.69
CA ALA A 543 30.97 -75.39 103.49
C ALA A 543 29.77 -75.73 102.57
N PRO A 544 30.00 -76.03 101.26
CA PRO A 544 31.19 -75.84 100.43
C PRO A 544 30.97 -74.90 99.23
N VAL A 545 32.07 -74.58 98.57
CA VAL A 545 32.17 -73.86 97.29
C VAL A 545 31.41 -74.61 96.20
N ASP A 546 30.39 -73.97 95.61
CA ASP A 546 30.05 -74.14 94.20
C ASP A 546 30.32 -72.81 93.49
N ASN A 547 31.56 -72.67 93.00
CA ASN A 547 31.91 -71.67 91.99
C ASN A 547 31.14 -72.00 90.72
N HIS A 548 29.91 -71.49 90.61
CA HIS A 548 29.27 -71.35 89.31
C HIS A 548 29.79 -70.08 88.64
N PRO A 549 30.50 -70.18 87.50
CA PRO A 549 30.86 -69.01 86.74
C PRO A 549 29.56 -68.38 86.26
N LEU A 550 29.25 -67.17 86.71
CA LEU A 550 28.16 -66.38 86.15
C LEU A 550 28.56 -65.96 84.74
N THR A 551 28.38 -66.88 83.80
CA THR A 551 28.44 -66.60 82.37
C THR A 551 27.24 -65.76 81.98
N CYS A 552 27.51 -64.59 81.38
CA CYS A 552 26.50 -63.79 80.69
C CYS A 552 25.76 -64.68 79.68
N PRO A 553 24.41 -64.80 79.70
CA PRO A 553 23.66 -65.70 78.82
C PRO A 553 23.81 -65.37 77.32
N ALA A 554 24.34 -64.21 76.98
CA ALA A 554 24.58 -63.80 75.59
C ALA A 554 26.02 -64.04 75.11
N CYS A 555 27.03 -64.23 75.99
CA CYS A 555 28.43 -64.35 75.53
C CYS A 555 29.43 -65.11 76.42
N GLY A 556 29.13 -65.47 77.68
CA GLY A 556 29.96 -66.41 78.45
C GLY A 556 31.39 -66.00 78.86
N GLU A 557 31.71 -64.72 79.06
CA GLU A 557 33.01 -64.27 79.62
C GLU A 557 32.89 -63.72 81.06
N GLU A 558 33.93 -63.97 81.89
CA GLU A 558 34.07 -63.49 83.27
C GLU A 558 34.61 -62.04 83.32
N MET A 559 33.97 -61.17 84.10
CA MET A 559 34.41 -59.79 84.32
C MET A 559 35.58 -59.75 85.33
N ARG A 560 36.77 -59.28 84.91
CA ARG A 560 37.86 -58.88 85.82
C ARG A 560 38.20 -57.40 85.68
N ASN A 561 38.12 -56.70 86.80
CA ASN A 561 38.75 -55.41 87.06
C ASN A 561 40.17 -55.63 87.62
N GLY A 562 41.11 -54.74 87.27
CA GLY A 562 42.33 -54.50 88.05
C GLY A 562 43.63 -55.09 87.49
N VAL A 563 44.57 -54.20 87.18
CA VAL A 563 45.96 -54.49 86.82
C VAL A 563 46.77 -54.82 88.08
N SER A 564 47.48 -55.96 88.11
CA SER A 564 48.81 -56.06 88.73
C SER A 564 49.64 -57.20 88.12
N PHE A 565 50.89 -56.87 87.81
CA PHE A 565 51.99 -57.76 87.41
C PHE A 565 52.42 -58.61 88.62
N ALA A 566 52.53 -59.93 88.46
CA ALA A 566 53.64 -60.76 88.98
C ALA A 566 53.43 -62.25 88.65
N ASP A 567 54.38 -62.77 87.87
CA ASP A 567 55.04 -64.08 87.92
C ASP A 567 54.30 -65.41 88.17
N ASN A 568 54.50 -66.26 87.14
CA ASN A 568 54.80 -67.69 87.13
C ASN A 568 53.68 -68.76 87.05
N ASN A 569 53.83 -69.55 85.96
CA ASN A 569 53.32 -70.90 85.65
C ASN A 569 51.84 -71.11 85.24
N HIS A 570 51.60 -71.35 83.93
CA HIS A 570 51.10 -72.64 83.38
C HIS A 570 50.58 -72.54 81.92
N ASP A 571 51.11 -73.43 81.06
CA ASP A 571 50.95 -73.50 79.59
C ASP A 571 49.52 -73.72 79.04
N ALA A 572 48.50 -73.94 79.88
CA ALA A 572 47.12 -74.14 79.43
C ALA A 572 46.32 -72.82 79.29
N SER A 573 46.72 -71.76 80.01
CA SER A 573 46.03 -70.46 79.99
C SER A 573 46.34 -69.65 78.72
N GLN A 574 47.54 -69.82 78.16
CA GLN A 574 47.97 -69.09 76.96
C GLN A 574 47.16 -69.47 75.71
N LEU A 575 46.73 -70.74 75.57
CA LEU A 575 45.98 -71.19 74.40
C LEU A 575 44.52 -70.69 74.38
N LYS A 576 43.91 -70.55 75.56
CA LYS A 576 42.57 -69.96 75.73
C LYS A 576 42.59 -68.46 75.49
N ASP A 577 43.63 -67.78 75.99
CA ASP A 577 43.87 -66.35 75.74
C ASP A 577 44.13 -66.07 74.25
N LEU A 578 44.89 -66.93 73.57
CA LEU A 578 45.14 -66.78 72.13
C LEU A 578 43.84 -66.95 71.31
N LYS A 579 42.95 -67.89 71.67
CA LYS A 579 41.64 -68.04 71.01
C LYS A 579 40.67 -66.90 71.30
N SER A 580 40.67 -66.32 72.52
CA SER A 580 39.85 -65.14 72.81
C SER A 580 40.37 -63.91 72.06
N LYS A 581 41.70 -63.74 72.00
CA LYS A 581 42.33 -62.68 71.20
C LYS A 581 42.11 -62.86 69.70
N GLU A 582 42.10 -64.09 69.18
CA GLU A 582 41.76 -64.34 67.77
C GLU A 582 40.30 -63.95 67.46
N LYS A 583 39.35 -64.25 68.36
CA LYS A 583 37.95 -63.82 68.22
C LYS A 583 37.81 -62.29 68.32
N GLN A 584 38.54 -61.65 69.23
CA GLN A 584 38.59 -60.19 69.32
C GLN A 584 39.19 -59.56 68.07
N CYS A 585 40.26 -60.14 67.50
CA CYS A 585 40.86 -59.71 66.24
C CYS A 585 39.85 -59.81 65.09
N LYS A 586 39.12 -60.92 64.96
CA LYS A 586 38.06 -61.08 63.95
C LYS A 586 36.92 -60.08 64.11
N ALA A 587 36.50 -59.81 65.34
CA ALA A 587 35.47 -58.80 65.62
C ALA A 587 35.96 -57.37 65.33
N LEU A 588 37.24 -57.08 65.59
CA LEU A 588 37.86 -55.81 65.25
C LEU A 588 38.04 -55.65 63.74
N GLU A 589 38.44 -56.71 63.02
CA GLU A 589 38.50 -56.72 61.54
C GLU A 589 37.13 -56.46 60.93
N GLN A 590 36.09 -57.14 61.42
CA GLN A 590 34.71 -56.91 60.95
C GLN A 590 34.26 -55.45 61.19
N ARG A 591 34.54 -54.89 62.38
CA ARG A 591 34.26 -53.48 62.68
C ARG A 591 35.07 -52.52 61.82
N LEU A 592 36.29 -52.88 61.47
CA LEU A 592 37.16 -52.06 60.63
C LEU A 592 36.65 -52.04 59.19
N ILE A 593 36.17 -53.16 58.67
CA ILE A 593 35.47 -53.28 57.38
C ILE A 593 34.18 -52.43 57.38
N GLU A 594 33.32 -52.60 58.38
CA GLU A 594 32.09 -51.80 58.49
C GLU A 594 32.36 -50.30 58.63
N ALA A 595 33.43 -49.91 59.33
CA ALA A 595 33.85 -48.53 59.45
C ALA A 595 34.42 -47.98 58.14
N THR A 596 35.12 -48.80 57.35
CA THR A 596 35.61 -48.40 56.03
C THR A 596 34.47 -48.23 55.04
N ASP A 597 33.50 -49.14 55.02
CA ASP A 597 32.31 -49.02 54.16
C ASP A 597 31.50 -47.77 54.51
N LYS A 598 31.29 -47.48 55.80
CA LYS A 598 30.67 -46.22 56.26
C LYS A 598 31.49 -44.98 55.86
N GLY A 599 32.82 -45.08 55.90
CA GLY A 599 33.71 -44.02 55.44
C GLY A 599 33.55 -43.73 53.95
N VAL A 600 33.40 -44.77 53.12
CA VAL A 600 33.17 -44.64 51.68
C VAL A 600 31.80 -44.02 51.37
N ASP A 601 30.75 -44.44 52.08
CA ASP A 601 29.41 -43.85 51.92
C ASP A 601 29.35 -42.39 52.36
N LEU A 602 30.06 -42.02 53.43
CA LEU A 602 30.19 -40.63 53.85
C LEU A 602 30.96 -39.81 52.82
N ALA A 603 32.03 -40.34 52.23
CA ALA A 603 32.79 -39.67 51.17
C ALA A 603 31.92 -39.40 49.93
N LYS A 604 31.07 -40.35 49.53
CA LYS A 604 30.09 -40.14 48.44
C LYS A 604 29.10 -39.02 48.77
N ARG A 605 28.53 -39.00 49.98
CA ARG A 605 27.61 -37.94 50.39
C ARG A 605 28.26 -36.57 50.43
N VAL A 606 29.54 -36.49 50.82
CA VAL A 606 30.30 -35.23 50.75
C VAL A 606 30.44 -34.76 49.30
N SER A 607 30.78 -35.65 48.36
CA SER A 607 30.85 -35.30 46.93
C SER A 607 29.50 -34.81 46.38
N GLU A 608 28.40 -35.48 46.73
CA GLU A 608 27.05 -35.07 46.31
C GLU A 608 26.65 -33.69 46.88
N LEU A 609 27.07 -33.41 48.12
CA LEU A 609 26.86 -32.09 48.74
C LEU A 609 27.71 -31.00 48.09
N GLU A 610 28.95 -31.30 47.68
CA GLU A 610 29.82 -30.37 46.95
C GLU A 610 29.24 -30.01 45.57
N ASP A 611 28.67 -30.99 44.87
CA ASP A 611 27.98 -30.77 43.59
C ASP A 611 26.72 -29.91 43.77
N LEU A 612 25.92 -30.19 44.81
CA LEU A 612 24.75 -29.37 45.16
C LEU A 612 25.14 -27.93 45.51
N VAL A 613 26.21 -27.73 46.28
CA VAL A 613 26.73 -26.39 46.62
C VAL A 613 27.20 -25.66 45.35
N SER A 614 27.84 -26.35 44.42
CA SER A 614 28.27 -25.77 43.14
C SER A 614 27.09 -25.36 42.27
N SER A 615 26.05 -26.20 42.20
CA SER A 615 24.79 -25.87 41.53
C SER A 615 24.10 -24.67 42.17
N LEU A 616 24.02 -24.63 43.50
CA LEU A 616 23.40 -23.51 44.23
C LEU A 616 24.18 -22.20 44.02
N LYS A 617 25.52 -22.23 43.99
CA LYS A 617 26.33 -21.05 43.65
C LYS A 617 26.06 -20.53 42.25
N SER A 618 25.93 -21.44 41.28
CA SER A 618 25.56 -21.09 39.89
C SER A 618 24.18 -20.45 39.80
N GLN A 619 23.19 -21.01 40.51
CA GLN A 619 21.85 -20.42 40.57
C GLN A 619 21.88 -19.04 41.22
N LEU A 620 22.63 -18.87 42.31
CA LEU A 620 22.75 -17.59 43.01
C LEU A 620 23.41 -16.50 42.15
N SER A 621 24.43 -16.86 41.35
CA SER A 621 25.03 -15.89 40.40
C SER A 621 24.06 -15.48 39.32
N LYS A 622 23.18 -16.39 38.87
CA LYS A 622 22.17 -16.09 37.87
C LYS A 622 21.09 -15.15 38.45
N VAL A 623 20.59 -15.45 39.63
CA VAL A 623 19.61 -14.60 40.34
C VAL A 623 20.18 -13.19 40.60
N ASN A 624 21.45 -13.07 40.99
CA ASN A 624 22.07 -11.75 41.18
C ASN A 624 22.15 -10.95 39.87
N LYS A 625 22.38 -11.62 38.74
CA LYS A 625 22.37 -10.96 37.43
C LYS A 625 20.96 -10.50 37.06
N ASP A 626 19.97 -11.38 37.21
CA ASP A 626 18.58 -11.07 36.93
C ASP A 626 18.07 -9.91 37.82
N LEU A 627 18.53 -9.84 39.07
CA LEU A 627 18.23 -8.73 39.99
C LEU A 627 18.85 -7.40 39.54
N ALA A 628 20.10 -7.43 39.06
CA ALA A 628 20.76 -6.23 38.54
C ALA A 628 20.06 -5.71 37.26
N ASP A 629 19.64 -6.62 36.39
CA ASP A 629 18.89 -6.27 35.17
C ASP A 629 17.51 -5.68 35.52
N ALA A 630 16.79 -6.26 36.49
CA ALA A 630 15.53 -5.72 36.99
C ALA A 630 15.71 -4.31 37.59
N SER A 631 16.78 -4.09 38.36
CA SER A 631 17.08 -2.78 38.96
C SER A 631 17.33 -1.70 37.90
N ASN A 632 17.97 -2.06 36.78
CA ASN A 632 18.18 -1.15 35.64
C ASN A 632 16.86 -0.84 34.91
N SER A 633 15.96 -1.81 34.76
CA SER A 633 14.64 -1.61 34.16
C SER A 633 13.78 -0.65 35.01
N ILE A 634 13.80 -0.77 36.33
CA ILE A 634 13.10 0.13 37.26
C ILE A 634 13.56 1.59 37.06
N GLU A 635 14.85 1.83 36.89
CA GLU A 635 15.35 3.19 36.70
C GLU A 635 14.92 3.78 35.35
N ARG A 636 14.83 2.96 34.29
CA ARG A 636 14.26 3.38 33.00
C ARG A 636 12.77 3.72 33.09
N LEU A 637 12.01 2.95 33.86
CA LEU A 637 10.58 3.19 34.08
C LEU A 637 10.32 4.55 34.74
N LYS A 638 11.14 4.97 35.72
CA LYS A 638 11.01 6.30 36.33
C LYS A 638 11.18 7.44 35.32
N ILE A 639 12.09 7.30 34.36
CA ILE A 639 12.29 8.33 33.30
C ILE A 639 11.06 8.41 32.38
N ILE A 640 10.42 7.27 32.10
CA ILE A 640 9.21 7.22 31.27
C ILE A 640 8.01 7.84 32.00
N GLU A 641 7.89 7.61 33.31
CA GLU A 641 6.83 8.17 34.15
C GLU A 641 6.83 9.70 34.18
N VAL A 642 8.02 10.32 34.25
CA VAL A 642 8.17 11.78 34.13
C VAL A 642 7.68 12.27 32.77
N LYS A 643 8.08 11.61 31.67
CA LYS A 643 7.64 11.99 30.31
C LYS A 643 6.14 11.81 30.09
N HIS A 644 5.52 10.83 30.74
CA HIS A 644 4.08 10.63 30.67
C HIS A 644 3.32 11.78 31.33
N SER A 645 3.81 12.26 32.47
CA SER A 645 3.24 13.44 33.15
C SER A 645 3.30 14.68 32.27
N ASP A 646 4.44 14.93 31.60
CA ASP A 646 4.59 16.06 30.68
C ASP A 646 3.61 15.99 29.48
N LEU A 647 3.40 14.78 28.93
CA LEU A 647 2.45 14.56 27.84
C LEU A 647 0.99 14.74 28.28
N GLN A 648 0.67 14.34 29.51
CA GLN A 648 -0.66 14.50 30.08
C GLN A 648 -1.00 15.99 30.28
N GLU A 649 -0.03 16.81 30.67
CA GLU A 649 -0.18 18.27 30.76
C GLU A 649 -0.41 18.90 29.38
N LEU A 650 0.35 18.49 28.36
CA LEU A 650 0.14 18.95 26.98
C LEU A 650 -1.26 18.60 26.45
N TYR A 651 -1.77 17.40 26.75
CA TYR A 651 -3.10 16.97 26.34
C TYR A 651 -4.20 17.83 26.99
N ALA A 652 -4.07 18.12 28.29
CA ALA A 652 -5.01 19.00 28.98
C ALA A 652 -5.04 20.41 28.37
N ASN A 653 -3.87 20.95 28.00
CA ASN A 653 -3.76 22.25 27.34
C ASN A 653 -4.45 22.25 25.97
N LEU A 654 -4.18 21.25 25.13
CA LEU A 654 -4.84 21.10 23.81
C LEU A 654 -6.36 20.98 23.94
N GLN A 655 -6.85 20.25 24.94
CA GLN A 655 -8.29 20.10 25.18
C GLN A 655 -8.95 21.44 25.54
N THR A 656 -8.29 22.27 26.35
CA THR A 656 -8.81 23.61 26.67
C THR A 656 -8.79 24.56 25.46
N GLU A 657 -7.79 24.44 24.58
CA GLU A 657 -7.70 25.25 23.36
C GLU A 657 -8.82 24.88 22.36
N MET A 658 -9.10 23.59 22.21
CA MET A 658 -10.21 23.09 21.39
C MET A 658 -11.58 23.59 21.86
N GLU A 659 -11.82 23.64 23.18
CA GLU A 659 -13.07 24.15 23.75
C GLU A 659 -13.23 25.66 23.47
N ASN A 660 -12.14 26.42 23.64
CA ASN A 660 -12.13 27.86 23.36
C ASN A 660 -12.41 28.18 21.88
N LEU A 661 -11.86 27.38 20.96
CA LEU A 661 -12.12 27.54 19.52
C LEU A 661 -13.58 27.26 19.18
N ARG A 662 -14.16 26.19 19.72
CA ARG A 662 -15.58 25.85 19.53
C ARG A 662 -16.50 26.98 19.99
N ASP A 663 -16.26 27.51 21.18
CA ASP A 663 -17.01 28.65 21.73
C ASP A 663 -16.92 29.90 20.83
N SER A 664 -15.77 30.12 20.19
CA SER A 664 -15.55 31.26 19.31
C SER A 664 -16.31 31.14 17.98
N GLU A 665 -16.34 29.94 17.39
CA GLU A 665 -17.07 29.65 16.15
C GLU A 665 -18.58 29.76 16.33
N GLU A 666 -19.10 29.29 17.47
CA GLU A 666 -20.53 29.39 17.77
C GLU A 666 -20.98 30.86 17.93
N ARG A 667 -20.13 31.71 18.52
CA ARG A 667 -20.42 33.16 18.63
C ARG A 667 -20.37 33.85 17.27
N ASN A 668 -19.38 33.52 16.43
CA ASN A 668 -19.21 34.13 15.11
C ASN A 668 -20.34 33.74 14.14
N SER A 669 -20.76 32.48 14.14
CA SER A 669 -21.88 32.00 13.32
C SER A 669 -23.20 32.67 13.70
N LYS A 670 -23.50 32.80 15.00
CA LYS A 670 -24.68 33.54 15.49
C LYS A 670 -24.66 35.01 15.07
N ALA A 671 -23.49 35.66 15.14
CA ALA A 671 -23.35 37.06 14.73
C ALA A 671 -23.56 37.24 13.21
N SER A 672 -23.02 36.32 12.39
CA SER A 672 -23.18 36.34 10.93
C SER A 672 -24.64 36.12 10.52
N SER A 673 -25.34 35.16 11.13
CA SER A 673 -26.78 34.92 10.92
C SER A 673 -27.60 36.19 11.20
N ALA A 674 -27.37 36.84 12.34
CA ALA A 674 -28.10 38.05 12.71
C ALA A 674 -27.84 39.22 11.74
N PHE A 675 -26.64 39.31 11.17
CA PHE A 675 -26.31 40.31 10.16
C PHE A 675 -27.03 40.06 8.83
N VAL A 676 -27.08 38.82 8.37
CA VAL A 676 -27.80 38.43 7.14
C VAL A 676 -29.29 38.70 7.27
N ASP A 677 -29.91 38.31 8.39
CA ASP A 677 -31.33 38.54 8.65
C ASP A 677 -31.68 40.03 8.58
N LYS A 678 -30.81 40.90 9.11
CA LYS A 678 -30.99 42.35 9.04
C LYS A 678 -30.93 42.87 7.59
N ARG A 679 -29.97 42.39 6.78
CA ARG A 679 -29.87 42.78 5.36
C ARG A 679 -31.07 42.33 4.54
N VAL A 680 -31.60 41.14 4.81
CA VAL A 680 -32.82 40.64 4.17
C VAL A 680 -34.01 41.54 4.51
N ALA A 681 -34.18 41.90 5.79
CA ALA A 681 -35.24 42.82 6.21
C ALA A 681 -35.13 44.21 5.55
N GLU A 682 -33.91 44.74 5.40
CA GLU A 682 -33.67 46.01 4.70
C GLU A 682 -33.98 45.93 3.20
N ALA A 683 -33.61 44.82 2.54
CA ALA A 683 -33.89 44.58 1.12
C ALA A 683 -35.39 44.48 0.86
N ASP A 684 -36.12 43.74 1.71
CA ASP A 684 -37.58 43.64 1.63
C ASP A 684 -38.27 45.00 1.80
N GLY A 685 -37.74 45.84 2.68
CA GLY A 685 -38.17 47.23 2.84
C GLY A 685 -38.02 48.04 1.54
N ARG A 686 -36.86 47.93 0.88
CA ARG A 686 -36.61 48.61 -0.41
C ARG A 686 -37.51 48.10 -1.53
N ILE A 687 -37.72 46.79 -1.61
CA ILE A 687 -38.63 46.20 -2.61
C ILE A 687 -40.05 46.75 -2.44
N LYS A 688 -40.56 46.81 -1.20
CA LYS A 688 -41.88 47.39 -0.93
C LYS A 688 -41.98 48.85 -1.36
N GLN A 689 -40.92 49.63 -1.14
CA GLN A 689 -40.87 51.03 -1.55
C GLN A 689 -40.91 51.18 -3.08
N LEU A 690 -40.07 50.43 -3.81
CA LEU A 690 -40.03 50.45 -5.27
C LEU A 690 -41.36 50.05 -5.91
N LEU A 691 -42.07 49.07 -5.33
CA LEU A 691 -43.40 48.68 -5.80
C LEU A 691 -44.44 49.80 -5.62
N GLN A 692 -44.36 50.57 -4.53
CA GLN A 692 -45.23 51.74 -4.36
C GLN A 692 -44.94 52.83 -5.39
N ASP A 693 -43.66 53.09 -5.66
CA ASP A 693 -43.26 54.12 -6.62
C ASP A 693 -43.63 53.73 -8.07
N LEU A 694 -43.48 52.45 -8.43
CA LEU A 694 -43.96 51.92 -9.71
C LEU A 694 -45.47 52.12 -9.89
N SER A 695 -46.25 51.90 -8.83
CA SER A 695 -47.71 52.12 -8.85
C SER A 695 -48.07 53.60 -9.04
N ARG A 696 -47.29 54.53 -8.46
CA ARG A 696 -47.49 55.97 -8.64
C ARG A 696 -47.18 56.40 -10.07
N GLU A 697 -46.08 55.92 -10.64
CA GLU A 697 -45.72 56.19 -12.04
C GLU A 697 -46.76 55.64 -13.02
N GLN A 698 -47.28 54.44 -12.78
CA GLN A 698 -48.34 53.88 -13.62
C GLN A 698 -49.60 54.76 -13.62
N LYS A 699 -49.98 55.31 -12.46
CA LYS A 699 -51.09 56.27 -12.35
C LYS A 699 -50.77 57.58 -13.08
N ALA A 700 -49.56 58.12 -12.92
CA ALA A 700 -49.13 59.32 -13.62
C ALA A 700 -49.19 59.12 -15.15
N SER A 701 -48.67 58.00 -15.65
CA SER A 701 -48.70 57.63 -17.06
C SER A 701 -50.13 57.51 -17.60
N SER A 702 -51.05 56.91 -16.84
CA SER A 702 -52.47 56.84 -17.22
C SER A 702 -53.11 58.23 -17.36
N SER A 703 -52.84 59.14 -16.41
CA SER A 703 -53.35 60.51 -16.47
C SER A 703 -52.77 61.30 -17.66
N PHE A 704 -51.50 61.04 -18.01
CA PHE A 704 -50.87 61.65 -19.17
C PHE A 704 -51.49 61.15 -20.47
N SER A 705 -51.76 59.84 -20.57
CA SER A 705 -52.45 59.22 -21.71
C SER A 705 -53.86 59.78 -21.92
N GLU A 706 -54.62 59.97 -20.84
CA GLU A 706 -55.93 60.64 -20.88
C GLU A 706 -55.81 62.08 -21.40
N ARG A 707 -54.79 62.81 -20.94
CA ARG A 707 -54.53 64.19 -21.40
C ARG A 707 -54.16 64.25 -22.88
N CYS A 708 -53.34 63.32 -23.37
CA CYS A 708 -53.02 63.18 -24.80
C CYS A 708 -54.27 62.89 -25.62
N SER A 709 -55.15 62.01 -25.13
CA SER A 709 -56.42 61.68 -25.80
C SER A 709 -57.35 62.89 -25.89
N SER A 710 -57.45 63.67 -24.80
CA SER A 710 -58.22 64.91 -24.76
C SER A 710 -57.67 65.97 -25.73
N LEU A 711 -56.35 66.17 -25.76
CA LEU A 711 -55.71 67.08 -26.71
C LEU A 711 -55.93 66.64 -28.16
N THR A 712 -55.87 65.34 -28.43
CA THR A 712 -56.14 64.79 -29.77
C THR A 712 -57.57 65.10 -30.20
N ALA A 713 -58.55 64.91 -29.31
CA ALA A 713 -59.95 65.27 -29.59
C ALA A 713 -60.14 66.78 -29.83
N GLN A 714 -59.42 67.64 -29.09
CA GLN A 714 -59.43 69.08 -29.32
C GLN A 714 -58.85 69.44 -30.70
N ILE A 715 -57.75 68.82 -31.10
CA ILE A 715 -57.14 69.02 -32.42
C ILE A 715 -58.14 68.64 -33.51
N SER A 716 -58.77 67.46 -33.43
CA SER A 716 -59.77 67.04 -34.40
C SER A 716 -60.97 68.01 -34.49
N SER A 717 -61.43 68.56 -33.37
CA SER A 717 -62.51 69.59 -33.38
C SER A 717 -62.05 70.91 -33.99
N LEU A 718 -60.80 71.31 -33.80
CA LEU A 718 -60.25 72.50 -34.44
C LEU A 718 -60.09 72.28 -35.94
N GLU A 719 -59.65 71.10 -36.37
CA GLU A 719 -59.56 70.72 -37.79
C GLU A 719 -60.93 70.77 -38.46
N THR A 720 -61.99 70.24 -37.85
CA THR A 720 -63.35 70.33 -38.41
C THR A 720 -63.84 71.77 -38.49
N LYS A 721 -63.59 72.60 -37.48
CA LYS A 721 -63.93 74.04 -37.53
C LYS A 721 -63.15 74.76 -38.61
N LEU A 722 -61.88 74.43 -38.79
CA LEU A 722 -61.04 75.04 -39.81
C LEU A 722 -61.56 74.67 -41.20
N GLU A 723 -61.97 73.42 -41.40
CA GLU A 723 -62.61 72.98 -42.64
C GLU A 723 -63.96 73.68 -42.89
N GLU A 724 -64.80 73.84 -41.87
CA GLU A 724 -66.03 74.64 -41.97
C GLU A 724 -65.74 76.10 -42.36
N THR A 725 -64.69 76.71 -41.79
CA THR A 725 -64.32 78.09 -42.15
C THR A 725 -63.76 78.19 -43.57
N ARG A 726 -63.05 77.17 -44.05
CA ARG A 726 -62.59 77.07 -45.44
C ARG A 726 -63.77 76.97 -46.40
N SER A 727 -64.75 76.13 -46.10
CA SER A 727 -65.99 76.03 -46.88
C SER A 727 -66.69 77.39 -46.96
N LYS A 728 -66.88 78.08 -45.83
CA LYS A 728 -67.49 79.42 -45.79
C LYS A 728 -66.70 80.47 -46.58
N LEU A 729 -65.36 80.40 -46.55
CA LEU A 729 -64.49 81.28 -47.32
C LEU A 729 -64.62 81.03 -48.83
N ASP A 730 -64.72 79.78 -49.25
CA ASP A 730 -64.93 79.43 -50.66
C ASP A 730 -66.32 79.84 -51.15
N ASP A 731 -67.34 79.74 -50.30
CA ASP A 731 -68.67 80.31 -50.57
C ASP A 731 -68.62 81.84 -50.72
N SER A 732 -67.88 82.54 -49.85
CA SER A 732 -67.67 84.00 -49.95
C SER A 732 -66.85 84.42 -51.18
N LYS A 733 -65.84 83.63 -51.57
CA LYS A 733 -65.08 83.86 -52.81
C LYS A 733 -65.91 83.58 -54.06
N SER A 734 -66.85 82.65 -54.00
CA SER A 734 -67.85 82.38 -55.04
C SER A 734 -68.82 83.56 -55.19
N GLU A 735 -69.29 84.16 -54.08
CA GLU A 735 -70.08 85.40 -54.09
C GLU A 735 -69.29 86.60 -54.62
N ASN A 736 -68.02 86.78 -54.24
CA ASN A 736 -67.18 87.87 -54.74
C ASN A 736 -66.84 87.75 -56.25
N ARG A 737 -66.78 86.53 -56.80
CA ARG A 737 -66.64 86.34 -58.26
C ARG A 737 -67.89 86.71 -59.07
N ARG A 738 -69.05 86.91 -58.44
CA ARG A 738 -70.23 87.53 -59.08
C ARG A 738 -70.25 89.06 -59.01
N ALA A 739 -69.45 89.68 -58.14
CA ALA A 739 -69.49 91.13 -57.89
C ALA A 739 -68.45 91.94 -58.70
N ASP A 740 -67.34 91.35 -59.14
CA ASP A 740 -66.22 92.09 -59.74
C ASP A 740 -66.05 91.87 -61.26
N ILE A 741 -67.03 92.29 -62.07
CA ILE A 741 -66.78 92.78 -63.44
C ILE A 741 -66.96 94.31 -63.41
N GLY A 742 -65.89 95.03 -63.08
CA GLY A 742 -65.88 96.49 -63.19
C GLY A 742 -64.71 97.19 -62.49
N GLN A 743 -63.64 97.46 -63.25
CA GLN A 743 -62.68 98.58 -63.06
C GLN A 743 -61.73 98.50 -61.84
N ILE A 744 -60.47 98.97 -61.79
CA ILE A 744 -59.47 99.70 -62.60
C ILE A 744 -58.13 99.47 -61.84
N ALA A 745 -57.06 98.95 -62.45
CA ALA A 745 -55.85 99.63 -62.93
C ALA A 745 -54.85 100.27 -61.90
N VAL A 746 -53.55 99.91 -62.06
CA VAL A 746 -52.34 100.79 -62.07
C VAL A 746 -51.38 100.88 -60.84
N THR A 747 -50.28 100.12 -60.94
CA THR A 747 -48.82 100.48 -60.85
C THR A 747 -48.04 100.90 -59.56
N ILE A 748 -46.74 100.50 -59.57
CA ILE A 748 -45.47 101.15 -59.14
C ILE A 748 -44.67 100.58 -57.92
N SER A 749 -43.53 99.95 -58.27
CA SER A 749 -42.13 99.95 -57.74
C SER A 749 -41.66 99.57 -56.31
N PRO A 750 -40.36 99.16 -56.16
CA PRO A 750 -39.75 98.55 -54.97
C PRO A 750 -38.89 99.52 -54.12
N PRO A 751 -38.34 99.08 -52.97
CA PRO A 751 -36.88 99.25 -52.75
C PRO A 751 -36.19 98.18 -51.88
N ALA A 752 -34.85 98.29 -51.82
CA ALA A 752 -33.91 97.46 -51.06
C ALA A 752 -33.22 98.23 -49.89
N LYS A 753 -32.78 97.46 -48.88
CA LYS A 753 -31.68 97.66 -47.88
C LYS A 753 -31.53 98.97 -47.07
N ARG A 754 -31.52 98.85 -45.72
CA ARG A 754 -30.73 99.72 -44.80
C ARG A 754 -30.33 98.97 -43.51
N ALA A 755 -29.17 99.35 -42.96
CA ALA A 755 -28.44 98.69 -41.89
C ALA A 755 -28.12 99.65 -40.71
N ARG A 756 -27.85 99.04 -39.53
CA ARG A 756 -26.86 99.38 -38.47
C ARG A 756 -26.96 100.69 -37.63
N ARG A 757 -26.96 100.48 -36.28
CA ARG A 757 -26.02 101.00 -35.22
C ARG A 757 -26.51 101.98 -34.12
N THR A 758 -26.37 101.51 -32.85
CA THR A 758 -25.76 102.11 -31.61
C THR A 758 -26.51 102.98 -30.56
N ARG A 759 -26.45 102.50 -29.28
CA ARG A 759 -26.08 103.10 -27.94
C ARG A 759 -26.84 104.34 -27.41
N ASN A 760 -27.08 104.60 -26.11
CA ASN A 760 -26.44 104.24 -24.82
C ASN A 760 -27.30 104.67 -23.60
N SER A 761 -27.19 103.96 -22.46
CA SER A 761 -27.08 104.45 -21.05
C SER A 761 -27.37 103.25 -20.12
N ALA A 762 -26.77 103.02 -18.96
CA ALA A 762 -25.55 103.47 -18.28
C ALA A 762 -25.20 102.38 -17.24
N ALA A 763 -23.97 102.38 -16.74
CA ALA A 763 -23.36 101.32 -15.93
C ALA A 763 -23.89 101.20 -14.48
N ALA A 764 -23.92 99.95 -13.99
CA ALA A 764 -23.55 99.52 -12.62
C ALA A 764 -23.51 97.97 -12.63
N GLN A 765 -22.37 97.32 -12.90
CA GLN A 765 -21.48 96.78 -11.87
C GLN A 765 -22.19 96.34 -10.58
N ASN A 766 -22.58 95.06 -10.49
CA ASN A 766 -21.96 94.06 -9.61
C ASN A 766 -22.90 92.87 -9.27
N VAL A 767 -22.28 91.69 -9.26
CA VAL A 767 -22.68 90.42 -8.60
C VAL A 767 -23.64 89.47 -9.35
N SER A 768 -23.23 88.21 -9.38
CA SER A 768 -23.74 87.04 -10.09
C SER A 768 -25.27 86.84 -10.09
N SER A 769 -25.85 86.65 -11.29
CA SER A 769 -27.05 85.84 -11.45
C SER A 769 -26.87 84.95 -12.68
N GLU A 770 -26.69 83.65 -12.45
CA GLU A 770 -26.73 82.67 -13.53
C GLU A 770 -28.12 82.70 -14.17
N CYS A 771 -28.19 82.70 -15.50
CA CYS A 771 -29.43 82.47 -16.22
C CYS A 771 -30.08 81.19 -15.66
N ALA A 772 -31.39 81.21 -15.38
CA ALA A 772 -32.09 80.11 -14.71
C ALA A 772 -31.81 78.73 -15.34
N MET A 773 -31.60 78.70 -16.65
CA MET A 773 -31.26 77.50 -17.40
C MET A 773 -29.84 76.98 -17.11
N CYS A 774 -28.87 77.87 -16.86
CA CYS A 774 -27.51 77.51 -16.44
C CYS A 774 -27.47 77.06 -14.98
N ALA A 775 -28.27 77.66 -14.11
CA ALA A 775 -28.42 77.22 -12.72
C ALA A 775 -29.07 75.84 -12.64
N GLU A 776 -30.11 75.60 -13.44
CA GLU A 776 -30.78 74.29 -13.55
C GLU A 776 -29.84 73.22 -14.11
N LEU A 777 -29.07 73.53 -15.17
CA LEU A 777 -28.07 72.60 -15.70
C LEU A 777 -26.97 72.28 -14.68
N LYS A 778 -26.53 73.26 -13.88
CA LYS A 778 -25.55 73.02 -12.81
C LYS A 778 -26.13 72.15 -11.70
N LEU A 779 -27.38 72.34 -11.32
CA LEU A 779 -28.07 71.47 -10.35
C LEU A 779 -28.22 70.03 -10.87
N GLN A 780 -28.56 69.86 -12.15
CA GLN A 780 -28.61 68.54 -12.78
C GLN A 780 -27.23 67.88 -12.85
N LEU A 781 -26.18 68.65 -13.18
CA LEU A 781 -24.81 68.13 -13.23
C LEU A 781 -24.31 67.74 -11.83
N GLN A 782 -24.61 68.54 -10.80
CA GLN A 782 -24.31 68.21 -9.41
C GLN A 782 -25.10 66.99 -8.92
N SER A 783 -26.36 66.82 -9.34
CA SER A 783 -27.14 65.62 -9.04
C SER A 783 -26.49 64.39 -9.66
N VAL A 784 -26.11 64.45 -10.94
CA VAL A 784 -25.46 63.33 -11.64
C VAL A 784 -24.08 63.03 -11.05
N GLU A 785 -23.30 64.05 -10.68
CA GLU A 785 -22.02 63.86 -9.99
C GLU A 785 -22.20 63.20 -8.61
N SER A 786 -23.22 63.60 -7.85
CA SER A 786 -23.58 62.97 -6.58
C SER A 786 -23.98 61.52 -6.77
N ASP A 787 -24.86 61.24 -7.73
CA ASP A 787 -25.31 59.88 -8.06
C ASP A 787 -24.14 59.00 -8.52
N LEU A 788 -23.18 59.56 -9.25
CA LEU A 788 -21.98 58.86 -9.71
C LEU A 788 -21.02 58.53 -8.55
N VAL A 789 -20.88 59.42 -7.58
CA VAL A 789 -20.09 59.19 -6.36
C VAL A 789 -20.74 58.11 -5.51
N GLU A 790 -22.06 58.15 -5.33
CA GLU A 790 -22.82 57.14 -4.59
C GLU A 790 -22.75 55.77 -5.29
N ALA A 791 -22.92 55.73 -6.62
CA ALA A 791 -22.76 54.50 -7.41
C ALA A 791 -21.33 53.93 -7.32
N ASN A 792 -20.30 54.77 -7.32
CA ASN A 792 -18.92 54.32 -7.14
C ASN A 792 -18.66 53.79 -5.73
N HIS A 793 -19.26 54.39 -4.70
CA HIS A 793 -19.15 53.91 -3.33
C HIS A 793 -19.85 52.56 -3.16
N LEU A 794 -21.06 52.40 -3.71
CA LEU A 794 -21.80 51.14 -3.76
C LEU A 794 -21.02 50.04 -4.51
N ARG A 795 -20.41 50.39 -5.64
CA ARG A 795 -19.56 49.46 -6.40
C ARG A 795 -18.34 49.02 -5.58
N SER A 796 -17.66 49.96 -4.92
CA SER A 796 -16.50 49.64 -4.06
C SER A 796 -16.90 48.73 -2.90
N SER A 797 -18.01 49.03 -2.22
CA SER A 797 -18.56 48.19 -1.15
C SER A 797 -18.91 46.79 -1.67
N SER A 798 -19.56 46.71 -2.83
CA SER A 798 -19.93 45.42 -3.44
C SER A 798 -18.69 44.59 -3.83
N VAL A 799 -17.61 45.24 -4.30
CA VAL A 799 -16.34 44.56 -4.62
C VAL A 799 -15.66 44.04 -3.36
N SER A 800 -15.68 44.80 -2.25
CA SER A 800 -15.18 44.33 -0.96
C SER A 800 -15.98 43.15 -0.43
N GLU A 801 -17.32 43.20 -0.48
CA GLU A 801 -18.19 42.08 -0.12
C GLU A 801 -17.92 40.83 -0.98
N LEU A 802 -17.70 41.00 -2.30
CA LEU A 802 -17.35 39.89 -3.20
C LEU A 802 -15.98 39.27 -2.87
N ASN A 803 -15.01 40.07 -2.47
CA ASN A 803 -13.70 39.54 -2.08
C ASN A 803 -13.77 38.78 -0.75
N GLU A 804 -14.56 39.25 0.21
CA GLU A 804 -14.81 38.55 1.47
C GLU A 804 -15.55 37.23 1.24
N LEU A 805 -16.58 37.21 0.37
CA LEU A 805 -17.25 35.97 -0.03
C LEU A 805 -16.33 34.98 -0.75
N ARG A 806 -15.39 35.47 -1.58
CA ARG A 806 -14.38 34.62 -2.21
C ARG A 806 -13.43 34.00 -1.21
N GLU A 807 -13.03 34.76 -0.18
CA GLU A 807 -12.19 34.24 0.90
C GLU A 807 -12.92 33.20 1.76
N GLN A 808 -14.19 33.46 2.09
CA GLN A 808 -15.04 32.50 2.80
C GLN A 808 -15.25 31.22 1.98
N LEU A 809 -15.45 31.33 0.66
CA LEU A 809 -15.57 30.18 -0.24
C LEU A 809 -14.25 29.37 -0.31
N ALA A 810 -13.11 30.04 -0.29
CA ALA A 810 -11.81 29.38 -0.26
C ALA A 810 -11.60 28.61 1.06
N LYS A 811 -11.97 29.20 2.20
CA LYS A 811 -11.93 28.54 3.52
C LYS A 811 -12.88 27.33 3.57
N ALA A 812 -14.12 27.50 3.13
CA ALA A 812 -15.09 26.40 3.04
C ALA A 812 -14.62 25.28 2.09
N GLY A 813 -13.91 25.61 1.02
CA GLY A 813 -13.28 24.63 0.13
C GLY A 813 -12.20 23.80 0.82
N ILE A 814 -11.35 24.44 1.64
CA ILE A 814 -10.32 23.76 2.44
C ILE A 814 -10.97 22.87 3.51
N GLU A 815 -11.98 23.38 4.22
CA GLU A 815 -12.75 22.62 5.22
C GLU A 815 -13.44 21.40 4.58
N SER A 816 -14.03 21.55 3.40
CA SER A 816 -14.64 20.42 2.66
C SER A 816 -13.61 19.36 2.26
N CYS A 817 -12.39 19.75 1.89
CA CYS A 817 -11.29 18.82 1.64
C CYS A 817 -10.85 18.09 2.91
N ASN A 818 -10.76 18.79 4.05
CA ASN A 818 -10.42 18.18 5.33
C ASN A 818 -11.49 17.18 5.79
N LEU A 819 -12.77 17.57 5.74
CA LEU A 819 -13.90 16.68 6.04
C LEU A 819 -13.94 15.47 5.10
N ARG A 820 -13.59 15.62 3.82
CA ARG A 820 -13.48 14.50 2.89
C ARG A 820 -12.37 13.54 3.28
N ASN A 821 -11.22 14.07 3.73
CA ASN A 821 -10.12 13.24 4.21
C ASN A 821 -10.50 12.50 5.50
N GLU A 822 -11.20 13.15 6.41
CA GLU A 822 -11.75 12.51 7.62
C GLU A 822 -12.78 11.43 7.29
N ILE A 823 -13.71 11.69 6.36
CA ILE A 823 -14.68 10.68 5.90
C ILE A 823 -13.95 9.49 5.28
N ASN A 824 -12.91 9.72 4.47
CA ASN A 824 -12.13 8.63 3.87
C ASN A 824 -11.37 7.84 4.94
N SER A 825 -10.83 8.49 5.97
CA SER A 825 -10.22 7.82 7.13
C SER A 825 -11.24 6.95 7.86
N LEU A 826 -12.41 7.51 8.18
CA LEU A 826 -13.48 6.78 8.85
C LEU A 826 -14.04 5.63 7.99
N GLN A 827 -14.10 5.78 6.67
CA GLN A 827 -14.47 4.69 5.76
C GLN A 827 -13.42 3.57 5.75
N SER A 828 -12.13 3.93 5.80
CA SER A 828 -11.04 2.97 5.95
C SER A 828 -11.12 2.24 7.29
N ASP A 829 -11.37 2.96 8.39
CA ASP A 829 -11.54 2.37 9.71
C ASP A 829 -12.78 1.47 9.80
N LEU A 830 -13.88 1.89 9.16
CA LEU A 830 -15.10 1.09 9.06
C LEU A 830 -14.88 -0.18 8.23
N ALA A 831 -14.18 -0.10 7.10
CA ALA A 831 -13.79 -1.27 6.31
C ALA A 831 -12.92 -2.24 7.12
N ASN A 832 -11.92 -1.71 7.82
CA ASN A 832 -11.06 -2.50 8.72
C ASN A 832 -11.88 -3.18 9.83
N SER A 833 -12.83 -2.47 10.44
CA SER A 833 -13.70 -3.06 11.48
C SER A 833 -14.67 -4.11 10.90
N SER A 834 -15.19 -3.90 9.69
CA SER A 834 -16.02 -4.85 8.97
C SER A 834 -15.26 -6.14 8.67
N ASP A 835 -14.00 -6.03 8.24
CA ASP A 835 -13.13 -7.18 7.98
C ASP A 835 -12.80 -7.95 9.26
N LYS A 836 -12.55 -7.23 10.38
CA LYS A 836 -12.40 -7.85 11.72
C LYS A 836 -13.67 -8.60 12.14
N LEU A 837 -14.86 -8.01 11.96
CA LEU A 837 -16.14 -8.66 12.26
C LEU A 837 -16.42 -9.88 11.37
N LEU A 838 -16.07 -9.82 10.09
CA LEU A 838 -16.18 -10.94 9.17
C LEU A 838 -15.28 -12.09 9.61
N THR A 839 -14.06 -11.77 10.06
CA THR A 839 -13.08 -12.73 10.59
C THR A 839 -13.62 -13.41 11.85
N ILE A 840 -14.18 -12.66 12.79
CA ILE A 840 -14.84 -13.20 14.00
C ILE A 840 -16.02 -14.10 13.61
N ARG A 841 -16.87 -13.65 12.68
CA ARG A 841 -18.03 -14.43 12.23
C ARG A 841 -17.59 -15.76 11.60
N CYS A 842 -16.55 -15.76 10.77
CA CYS A 842 -15.98 -16.98 10.20
C CYS A 842 -15.44 -17.92 11.28
N ALA A 843 -14.76 -17.39 12.31
CA ALA A 843 -14.29 -18.18 13.45
C ALA A 843 -15.44 -18.80 14.25
N ILE A 844 -16.52 -18.04 14.49
CA ILE A 844 -17.74 -18.54 15.16
C ILE A 844 -18.44 -19.62 14.33
N MET A 845 -18.62 -19.42 13.02
CA MET A 845 -19.26 -20.43 12.17
C MET A 845 -18.44 -21.73 12.10
N LYS A 846 -17.11 -21.62 12.12
CA LYS A 846 -16.21 -22.76 12.21
C LYS A 846 -16.35 -23.49 13.55
N PHE A 847 -16.37 -22.75 14.67
CA PHE A 847 -16.63 -23.30 15.99
C PHE A 847 -17.97 -24.04 16.07
N ILE A 848 -19.05 -23.45 15.54
CA ILE A 848 -20.38 -24.09 15.52
C ILE A 848 -20.36 -25.37 14.68
N GLY A 849 -19.71 -25.37 13.51
CA GLY A 849 -19.55 -26.57 12.68
C GLY A 849 -18.75 -27.69 13.37
N ASP A 850 -17.72 -27.33 14.14
CA ASP A 850 -16.93 -28.29 14.92
C ASP A 850 -17.76 -28.91 16.07
N VAL A 851 -18.70 -28.14 16.65
CA VAL A 851 -19.63 -28.63 17.68
C VAL A 851 -20.72 -29.53 17.09
N ASP A 852 -21.33 -29.13 15.96
CA ASP A 852 -22.41 -29.88 15.31
C ASP A 852 -21.94 -31.22 14.68
N SER A 853 -20.64 -31.32 14.36
CA SER A 853 -20.02 -32.55 13.83
C SER A 853 -19.70 -33.62 14.89
N GLY A 854 -20.01 -33.37 16.16
CA GLY A 854 -19.91 -34.38 17.23
C GLY A 854 -18.50 -34.64 17.75
N GLN A 855 -17.54 -33.74 17.51
CA GLN A 855 -16.25 -33.76 18.22
C GLN A 855 -16.47 -33.42 19.69
N CYS A 856 -16.36 -34.44 20.54
CA CYS A 856 -16.69 -34.40 21.96
C CYS A 856 -15.79 -33.41 22.73
N ILE A 857 -16.40 -32.39 23.35
CA ILE A 857 -15.77 -31.37 24.23
C ILE A 857 -15.44 -31.97 25.63
N CYS A 858 -14.89 -33.18 25.68
CA CYS A 858 -14.61 -33.88 26.96
C CYS A 858 -13.13 -34.13 27.24
N SER A 859 -12.23 -33.70 26.36
CA SER A 859 -10.82 -33.48 26.67
C SER A 859 -10.58 -31.97 26.63
N GLY A 860 -9.90 -31.41 27.63
CA GLY A 860 -9.70 -29.97 27.82
C GLY A 860 -8.86 -29.25 26.75
N ASP A 861 -9.05 -29.58 25.48
CA ASP A 861 -8.54 -28.85 24.33
C ASP A 861 -9.38 -27.58 24.14
N THR A 862 -8.87 -26.47 24.67
CA THR A 862 -9.47 -25.14 24.57
C THR A 862 -9.25 -24.48 23.21
N SER A 863 -8.69 -25.16 22.21
CA SER A 863 -8.14 -24.52 20.99
C SER A 863 -9.16 -23.74 20.16
N SER A 864 -10.41 -24.19 20.06
CA SER A 864 -11.44 -23.46 19.32
C SER A 864 -12.04 -22.32 20.14
N VAL A 865 -12.04 -22.42 21.49
CA VAL A 865 -12.40 -21.34 22.43
C VAL A 865 -11.28 -20.28 22.50
N ASP A 866 -10.02 -20.68 22.41
CA ASP A 866 -8.85 -19.80 22.39
C ASP A 866 -8.72 -19.08 21.04
N GLN A 867 -9.10 -19.70 19.91
CA GLN A 867 -9.23 -19.00 18.62
C GLN A 867 -10.38 -17.97 18.63
N LEU A 868 -11.49 -18.28 19.32
CA LEU A 868 -12.60 -17.35 19.51
C LEU A 868 -12.22 -16.20 20.45
N ARG A 869 -11.42 -16.47 21.50
CA ARG A 869 -10.82 -15.44 22.38
C ARG A 869 -9.82 -14.57 21.62
N LEU A 870 -8.91 -15.15 20.84
CA LEU A 870 -7.92 -14.44 20.02
C LEU A 870 -8.58 -13.54 18.97
N ALA A 871 -9.64 -14.01 18.31
CA ALA A 871 -10.42 -13.22 17.37
C ALA A 871 -11.19 -12.08 18.07
N SER A 872 -11.69 -12.31 19.29
CA SER A 872 -12.38 -11.29 20.10
C SER A 872 -11.42 -10.22 20.67
N THR A 873 -10.21 -10.62 21.07
CA THR A 873 -9.17 -9.70 21.57
C THR A 873 -8.55 -8.84 20.45
N ALA A 874 -8.51 -9.35 19.21
CA ALA A 874 -8.04 -8.59 18.04
C ALA A 874 -9.05 -7.52 17.55
N SER A 875 -10.31 -7.59 17.98
CA SER A 875 -11.36 -6.60 17.65
C SER A 875 -11.54 -5.51 18.71
N ALA A 876 -10.89 -5.63 19.88
CA ALA A 876 -10.94 -4.63 20.96
C ALA A 876 -9.74 -3.66 20.98
N GLN A 877 -8.78 -3.83 20.06
CA GLN A 877 -7.68 -2.89 19.77
C GLN A 877 -7.96 -2.04 18.54
#